data_AF-A0A1C6RVL6-F1
#
_entry.id   AF-A0A1C6RVL6-F1
#
_cell.length_a   1.000
_cell.length_b   1.000
_cell.length_c   1.000
_cell.angle_alpha   90.00
_cell.angle_beta   90.00
_cell.angle_gamma   90.00
#
_symmetry.space_group_name_H-M   'P 1'
#
loop_
_entity.id
_entity.type
_entity.pdbx_description
1 polymer ?
#
loop_
_entity_poly.entity_id
_entity_poly.type
_entity_poly.pdbx_seq_one_letter_code
_entity_poly.pdbx_strand_id
1 'polypeptide(L)'
;MTGVTEDHEITIDARLASWSEDLVLTADFSKLGPLTLTDIAGLVGLETLSVPFGIDPGAGITLGAVTLAVNPTAANPVEYLTMTLYTEADWEVIPGLFTLQQIDLTVRVVAPGPSAQVSVLVGGLFGIGRDGTLELVADSATRQIGGGLRVGDPPLRIREVYQHFTGLEPDHVPDLTVTRFQAGAVVPSATVPASFDGEIVIDGAWQITEEVTLTQVGFDLLHDSTGTTFHARAGLLLGGLGVTVQAAYDPAPDRRWEFAGETGPDQQIPIGHLFADLADRFGGLALPAPLAESTVDNLAAEISTGARRLFLTGRTRFPVDGTEVALTLAVDTARRSVAGTLDLAVPVQGGTFHPTLELHFAQDPTAHRLAASYRHLPADPVPDLKSLVGAISPTAAAHVPEGIRLDLRQALFALTGNGTRTGYLFGVEVAATLDLGRLPVVGDHLRGTKMGVDPLRLLAATTALPAAEATALAALLPQGTDMPSGGLAAGFTVDATLVLGPFTQALAVPVGGPPGVTPAPASGGPAPVRTGDDATWLTVQRSFGPLHISRVGLAFRQSPGREARVALLLDASVTVAGLTLSLSGLAIEVSTTDPLSMPTFDLAGIGLAYDTVPLRIDGALRKDTIEYEGASYTAYSGGLSVRTPSFSVGALGAYVQLPAGPSLFAYAYLNGLHAGPPALSLRGLAGGFGYNRRFVAPAIDQVATFPLVADAVTGPPPGTTLADELRILADYLPPSVGDYFLAVGLRVNSFEMVDAFLLVAAALGHRFELDVLGLATVVLPAPDAGAGPVKPVAQIQLAIKATLVPEDGYLAVEAQLTRASYLLSPDCHLTGGFAFATWFTGEHAGDFALTAGGYHPQFPVPAHYPTVPRLGFAWQITEQFSIAGAGYFALTPTMLMAGGRVTALWQDDSLRAGFDASMDFLISWQPYHYEASLQVSIGVSYTFSFFGTHTLNVQVGADVQLWGPDFGGAAAIDLDIVTVRISFGANGGAKPAPVSWDRFRDTLLPPRDRILDLSVRAETHRTAPGAAPEELGIVDPATLVVSTNSAIPASGAVRGTPEREVALPTGGGRTAFGIGPADLAPGAVTAVHRIVVTHEGMPVEDRFDFTPVRQGLPFALWGGRLTPQVTDPALMEDLVTGYELRPRPPAPARAVWVDRSALQADTPLYTREVLTLAPPPRRPVVPDGPAARATTIRTAMADPGVAAARSAVAAALLPSAVVDPAGFDTTQFHAIPQVAAHV
;
A
#
# COMPACT_ATOMS: atom_id res chain seq x y z
N MET A 1 61.13 64.96 -93.27
CA MET A 1 61.99 66.17 -93.16
C MET A 1 61.13 67.31 -92.64
N THR A 2 61.73 68.12 -91.76
CA THR A 2 61.20 69.24 -90.94
C THR A 2 60.24 68.88 -89.80
N GLY A 3 60.75 68.19 -88.76
CA GLY A 3 60.17 68.29 -87.42
C GLY A 3 60.67 69.57 -86.76
N VAL A 4 59.76 70.44 -86.34
CA VAL A 4 60.03 71.69 -85.63
C VAL A 4 60.46 71.32 -84.21
N THR A 5 61.68 71.69 -83.81
CA THR A 5 62.12 71.63 -82.41
C THR A 5 61.53 72.85 -81.69
N GLU A 6 60.67 72.65 -80.69
CA GLU A 6 60.23 73.71 -79.78
C GLU A 6 61.20 73.79 -78.59
N ASP A 7 61.76 74.97 -78.35
CA ASP A 7 62.63 75.22 -77.19
C ASP A 7 61.76 75.65 -76.00
N HIS A 8 61.82 74.90 -74.89
CA HIS A 8 61.10 75.22 -73.66
C HIS A 8 62.07 75.69 -72.56
N GLU A 9 61.73 76.78 -71.88
CA GLU A 9 62.48 77.29 -70.73
C GLU A 9 61.82 76.80 -69.44
N ILE A 10 62.55 75.99 -68.66
CA ILE A 10 62.07 75.39 -67.41
C ILE A 10 62.88 75.94 -66.25
N THR A 11 62.19 76.49 -65.25
CA THR A 11 62.84 76.98 -64.03
C THR A 11 63.02 75.83 -63.06
N ILE A 12 64.28 75.60 -62.64
CA ILE A 12 64.62 74.60 -61.63
C ILE A 12 64.85 75.33 -60.30
N ASP A 13 64.02 75.03 -59.32
CA ASP A 13 64.24 75.40 -57.93
C ASP A 13 65.22 74.40 -57.30
N ALA A 14 66.26 74.91 -56.65
CA ALA A 14 67.27 74.10 -56.00
C ALA A 14 67.24 74.38 -54.50
N ARG A 15 66.90 73.36 -53.71
CA ARG A 15 66.87 73.40 -52.25
C ARG A 15 67.93 72.47 -51.67
N LEU A 16 68.89 73.05 -50.98
CA LEU A 16 69.82 72.33 -50.12
C LEU A 16 69.48 72.67 -48.67
N ALA A 17 69.00 71.70 -47.90
CA ALA A 17 68.69 71.92 -46.50
C ALA A 17 69.96 72.01 -45.63
N SER A 18 71.00 71.21 -45.91
CA SER A 18 72.33 71.31 -45.29
C SER A 18 73.42 70.66 -46.18
N TRP A 19 74.71 70.92 -45.90
CA TRP A 19 75.82 70.38 -46.69
C TRP A 19 75.99 68.84 -46.63
N SER A 20 75.26 68.16 -45.74
CA SER A 20 75.27 66.70 -45.59
C SER A 20 73.99 66.01 -46.05
N GLU A 21 72.96 66.78 -46.44
CA GLU A 21 71.71 66.26 -47.00
C GLU A 21 71.70 66.40 -48.52
N ASP A 22 70.83 65.62 -49.17
CA ASP A 22 70.68 65.66 -50.61
C ASP A 22 70.22 67.04 -51.10
N LEU A 23 70.79 67.48 -52.21
CA LEU A 23 70.31 68.62 -52.95
C LEU A 23 69.00 68.23 -53.64
N VAL A 24 67.89 68.83 -53.21
CA VAL A 24 66.57 68.60 -53.81
C VAL A 24 66.33 69.64 -54.91
N LEU A 25 66.27 69.18 -56.16
CA LEU A 25 65.92 70.01 -57.31
C LEU A 25 64.47 69.77 -57.67
N THR A 26 63.66 70.82 -57.76
CA THR A 26 62.25 70.71 -58.18
C THR A 26 62.02 71.59 -59.38
N ALA A 27 61.35 71.06 -60.39
CA ALA A 27 60.90 71.83 -61.54
C ALA A 27 59.50 71.37 -61.94
N ASP A 28 58.68 72.29 -62.44
CA ASP A 28 57.38 71.99 -63.01
C ASP A 28 57.51 71.89 -64.53
N PHE A 29 57.23 70.70 -65.05
CA PHE A 29 57.35 70.37 -66.45
C PHE A 29 56.01 70.43 -67.19
N SER A 30 54.93 70.90 -66.54
CA SER A 30 53.57 70.87 -67.09
C SER A 30 53.40 71.65 -68.41
N LYS A 31 54.34 72.57 -68.70
CA LYS A 31 54.38 73.37 -69.93
C LYS A 31 55.05 72.69 -71.13
N LEU A 32 55.61 71.49 -70.97
CA LEU A 32 56.22 70.73 -72.07
C LEU A 32 55.19 70.19 -73.08
N GLY A 33 53.91 70.24 -72.75
CA GLY A 33 52.87 69.65 -73.58
C GLY A 33 52.78 68.13 -73.42
N PRO A 34 52.00 67.46 -74.28
CA PRO A 34 51.70 66.04 -74.14
C PRO A 34 52.94 65.17 -74.39
N LEU A 35 53.29 64.34 -73.41
CA LEU A 35 54.38 63.36 -73.49
C LEU A 35 53.85 61.93 -73.63
N THR A 36 54.70 61.02 -74.07
CA THR A 36 54.46 59.58 -74.02
C THR A 36 55.14 58.94 -72.81
N LEU A 37 54.68 57.75 -72.38
CA LEU A 37 55.38 56.97 -71.34
C LEU A 37 56.82 56.64 -71.72
N THR A 38 57.13 56.50 -73.01
CA THR A 38 58.50 56.28 -73.48
C THR A 38 59.36 57.52 -73.30
N ASP A 39 58.81 58.70 -73.55
CA ASP A 39 59.52 59.97 -73.28
C ASP A 39 59.83 60.10 -71.79
N ILE A 40 58.86 59.77 -70.93
CA ILE A 40 59.01 59.83 -69.48
C ILE A 40 59.99 58.76 -68.96
N ALA A 41 59.94 57.53 -69.48
CA ALA A 41 60.90 56.47 -69.14
C ALA A 41 62.33 56.86 -69.54
N GLY A 42 62.48 57.47 -70.72
CA GLY A 42 63.75 57.99 -71.22
C GLY A 42 64.35 59.07 -70.30
N LEU A 43 63.53 59.95 -69.73
CA LEU A 43 63.97 60.98 -68.77
C LEU A 43 64.67 60.39 -67.54
N VAL A 44 64.35 59.15 -67.17
CA VAL A 44 64.87 58.48 -65.96
C VAL A 44 65.83 57.33 -66.28
N GLY A 45 66.25 57.20 -67.53
CA GLY A 45 67.19 56.17 -67.98
C GLY A 45 66.60 54.76 -68.01
N LEU A 46 65.28 54.65 -68.16
CA LEU A 46 64.57 53.38 -68.28
C LEU A 46 64.13 53.14 -69.72
N GLU A 47 64.16 51.88 -70.17
CA GLU A 47 63.61 51.50 -71.48
C GLU A 47 62.08 51.60 -71.50
N THR A 48 61.42 51.33 -70.36
CA THR A 48 59.97 51.44 -70.19
C THR A 48 59.62 51.84 -68.76
N LEU A 49 58.53 52.59 -68.58
CA LEU A 49 57.95 52.90 -67.28
C LEU A 49 56.62 52.15 -67.15
N SER A 50 56.58 51.14 -66.26
CA SER A 50 55.36 50.36 -66.02
C SER A 50 54.41 51.13 -65.10
N VAL A 51 53.24 51.47 -65.60
CA VAL A 51 52.15 52.00 -64.76
C VAL A 51 51.45 50.81 -64.09
N PRO A 52 51.26 50.83 -62.75
CA PRO A 52 50.60 49.74 -62.04
C PRO A 52 49.13 49.61 -62.44
N PHE A 53 48.52 48.50 -62.04
CA PHE A 53 47.08 48.24 -62.20
C PHE A 53 46.53 48.17 -63.62
N GLY A 54 47.41 48.20 -64.64
CA GLY A 54 47.00 48.11 -66.05
C GLY A 54 46.40 49.40 -66.58
N ILE A 55 46.61 50.54 -65.90
CA ILE A 55 46.21 51.86 -66.37
C ILE A 55 47.05 52.19 -67.61
N ASP A 56 46.39 52.43 -68.74
CA ASP A 56 47.03 52.95 -69.94
C ASP A 56 46.80 54.47 -70.00
N PRO A 57 47.78 55.28 -69.59
CA PRO A 57 47.65 56.73 -69.63
C PRO A 57 47.66 57.30 -71.06
N GLY A 58 47.87 56.48 -72.09
CA GLY A 58 47.85 56.88 -73.50
C GLY A 58 49.01 57.79 -73.93
N ALA A 59 48.92 58.31 -75.15
CA ALA A 59 49.76 59.43 -75.61
C ALA A 59 49.06 60.74 -75.22
N GLY A 60 49.72 61.61 -74.44
CA GLY A 60 49.04 62.80 -73.90
C GLY A 60 49.37 63.17 -72.46
N ILE A 61 50.37 62.54 -71.85
CA ILE A 61 50.66 62.68 -70.41
C ILE A 61 51.27 64.04 -70.13
N THR A 62 50.70 64.77 -69.17
CA THR A 62 51.31 66.01 -68.70
C THR A 62 52.21 65.69 -67.53
N LEU A 63 53.53 65.85 -67.73
CA LEU A 63 54.51 65.73 -66.65
C LEU A 63 54.42 66.98 -65.78
N GLY A 64 53.93 66.84 -64.55
CA GLY A 64 53.82 67.92 -63.59
C GLY A 64 55.15 68.25 -62.91
N ALA A 65 55.10 68.38 -61.59
CA ALA A 65 56.30 68.60 -60.80
C ALA A 65 57.20 67.36 -60.83
N VAL A 66 58.48 67.59 -61.10
CA VAL A 66 59.56 66.61 -61.00
C VAL A 66 60.52 67.10 -59.92
N THR A 67 60.77 66.24 -58.94
CA THR A 67 61.63 66.47 -57.80
C THR A 67 62.76 65.45 -57.80
N LEU A 68 64.00 65.89 -57.85
CA LEU A 68 65.21 65.09 -57.87
C LEU A 68 65.97 65.28 -56.56
N ALA A 69 66.33 64.21 -55.86
CA ALA A 69 67.26 64.25 -54.74
C ALA A 69 68.65 63.83 -55.22
N VAL A 70 69.62 64.74 -55.09
CA VAL A 70 70.98 64.56 -55.60
C VAL A 70 71.98 64.55 -54.44
N ASN A 71 72.70 63.43 -54.29
CA ASN A 71 73.85 63.30 -53.43
C ASN A 71 75.16 63.38 -54.24
N PRO A 72 75.84 64.53 -54.30
CA PRO A 72 77.02 64.70 -55.13
C PRO A 72 78.22 63.84 -54.70
N THR A 73 78.17 63.21 -53.53
CA THR A 73 79.25 62.36 -53.00
C THR A 73 79.03 60.86 -53.27
N ALA A 74 77.83 60.47 -53.68
CA ALA A 74 77.49 59.08 -53.97
C ALA A 74 78.03 58.64 -55.34
N ALA A 75 78.35 57.34 -55.48
CA ALA A 75 78.82 56.76 -56.75
C ALA A 75 77.78 56.87 -57.88
N ASN A 76 76.48 56.92 -57.52
CA ASN A 76 75.40 57.35 -58.41
C ASN A 76 74.76 58.59 -57.76
N PRO A 77 74.96 59.80 -58.30
CA PRO A 77 74.65 61.03 -57.59
C PRO A 77 73.16 61.33 -57.46
N VAL A 78 72.26 60.62 -58.14
CA VAL A 78 70.81 60.77 -57.97
C VAL A 78 70.30 59.66 -57.06
N GLU A 79 69.84 60.00 -55.85
CA GLU A 79 69.32 59.03 -54.89
C GLU A 79 67.90 58.59 -55.28
N TYR A 80 67.02 59.55 -55.50
CA TYR A 80 65.69 59.29 -56.04
C TYR A 80 65.16 60.48 -56.82
N LEU A 81 64.12 60.21 -57.58
CA LEU A 81 63.34 61.18 -58.33
C LEU A 81 61.87 60.89 -58.09
N THR A 82 61.06 61.91 -57.84
CA THR A 82 59.61 61.80 -57.80
C THR A 82 59.02 62.69 -58.87
N MET A 83 58.03 62.22 -59.59
CA MET A 83 57.30 62.99 -60.59
C MET A 83 55.81 62.75 -60.48
N THR A 84 55.01 63.78 -60.68
CA THR A 84 53.56 63.64 -60.81
C THR A 84 53.20 63.66 -62.28
N LEU A 85 52.49 62.63 -62.75
CA LEU A 85 51.99 62.54 -64.12
C LEU A 85 50.49 62.75 -64.08
N TYR A 86 50.00 63.76 -64.77
CA TYR A 86 48.57 63.96 -64.95
C TYR A 86 48.13 63.27 -66.24
N THR A 87 47.06 62.49 -66.15
CA THR A 87 46.45 61.80 -67.28
C THR A 87 44.94 62.01 -67.28
N GLU A 88 44.37 62.07 -68.47
CA GLU A 88 42.91 62.03 -68.67
C GLU A 88 42.38 60.59 -68.70
N ALA A 89 43.22 59.59 -68.42
CA ALA A 89 42.80 58.21 -68.34
C ALA A 89 41.87 58.00 -67.13
N ASP A 90 40.80 57.28 -67.39
CA ASP A 90 39.92 56.74 -66.36
C ASP A 90 40.42 55.34 -65.96
N TRP A 91 40.41 55.05 -64.66
CA TRP A 91 40.80 53.76 -64.12
C TRP A 91 39.59 53.10 -63.49
N GLU A 92 39.08 52.12 -64.18
CA GLU A 92 38.04 51.24 -63.66
C GLU A 92 38.65 50.27 -62.64
N VAL A 93 38.61 50.66 -61.36
CA VAL A 93 39.14 49.89 -60.23
C VAL A 93 38.29 48.65 -59.98
N ILE A 94 36.95 48.80 -60.02
CA ILE A 94 35.98 47.71 -59.97
C ILE A 94 35.03 47.88 -61.16
N PRO A 95 34.98 46.91 -62.09
CA PRO A 95 34.15 47.01 -63.30
C PRO A 95 32.71 47.41 -63.03
N GLY A 96 32.26 48.47 -63.69
CA GLY A 96 30.88 48.99 -63.64
C GLY A 96 30.46 49.64 -62.32
N LEU A 97 31.34 49.73 -61.32
CA LEU A 97 30.98 50.18 -59.97
C LEU A 97 31.89 51.31 -59.46
N PHE A 98 33.20 51.18 -59.69
CA PHE A 98 34.20 52.06 -59.13
C PHE A 98 35.21 52.45 -60.21
N THR A 99 35.02 53.63 -60.79
CA THR A 99 35.93 54.24 -61.75
C THR A 99 36.54 55.49 -61.16
N LEU A 100 37.86 55.48 -61.01
CA LEU A 100 38.62 56.65 -60.60
C LEU A 100 38.90 57.52 -61.84
N GLN A 101 38.64 58.81 -61.73
CA GLN A 101 38.82 59.80 -62.78
C GLN A 101 39.76 60.90 -62.31
N GLN A 102 40.22 61.77 -63.23
CA GLN A 102 41.21 62.82 -62.94
C GLN A 102 42.45 62.24 -62.25
N ILE A 103 43.02 61.20 -62.85
CA ILE A 103 44.09 60.43 -62.24
C ILE A 103 45.41 61.19 -62.27
N ASP A 104 46.06 61.24 -61.11
CA ASP A 104 47.45 61.63 -60.98
C ASP A 104 48.29 60.41 -60.57
N LEU A 105 49.38 60.17 -61.31
CA LEU A 105 50.36 59.14 -61.01
C LEU A 105 51.57 59.80 -60.36
N THR A 106 51.72 59.63 -59.06
CA THR A 106 52.94 60.05 -58.36
C THR A 106 53.96 58.91 -58.44
N VAL A 107 54.88 59.02 -59.39
CA VAL A 107 55.92 58.04 -59.68
C VAL A 107 57.19 58.42 -58.91
N ARG A 108 57.70 57.50 -58.10
CA ARG A 108 58.99 57.63 -57.41
C ARG A 108 59.96 56.56 -57.92
N VAL A 109 61.09 57.01 -58.44
CA VAL A 109 62.19 56.21 -58.99
C VAL A 109 63.39 56.33 -58.05
N VAL A 110 63.83 55.23 -57.45
CA VAL A 110 65.02 55.17 -56.59
C VAL A 110 66.19 54.59 -57.38
N ALA A 111 67.37 55.20 -57.27
CA ALA A 111 68.59 54.88 -58.03
C ALA A 111 68.36 54.81 -59.56
N PRO A 112 68.00 55.93 -60.24
CA PRO A 112 67.72 55.96 -61.67
C PRO A 112 68.83 55.35 -62.53
N GLY A 113 68.45 54.59 -63.56
CA GLY A 113 69.33 53.77 -64.40
C GLY A 113 68.82 52.32 -64.54
N PRO A 114 69.66 51.38 -65.04
CA PRO A 114 69.23 50.01 -65.33
C PRO A 114 68.74 49.19 -64.13
N SER A 115 69.05 49.63 -62.91
CA SER A 115 68.68 48.97 -61.65
C SER A 115 67.64 49.75 -60.84
N ALA A 116 66.92 50.70 -61.45
CA ALA A 116 66.01 51.57 -60.71
C ALA A 116 64.82 50.81 -60.12
N GLN A 117 64.41 51.20 -58.91
CA GLN A 117 63.17 50.74 -58.29
C GLN A 117 62.09 51.79 -58.45
N VAL A 118 60.95 51.41 -59.03
CA VAL A 118 59.83 52.31 -59.31
C VAL A 118 58.67 51.96 -58.39
N SER A 119 58.13 52.97 -57.70
CA SER A 119 56.88 52.91 -56.94
C SER A 119 55.94 53.98 -57.45
N VAL A 120 54.65 53.66 -57.56
CA VAL A 120 53.66 54.59 -58.10
C VAL A 120 52.47 54.65 -57.16
N LEU A 121 52.11 55.86 -56.72
CA LEU A 121 50.83 56.14 -56.10
C LEU A 121 49.87 56.66 -57.16
N VAL A 122 48.63 56.20 -57.11
CA VAL A 122 47.58 56.60 -58.04
C VAL A 122 46.54 57.37 -57.24
N GLY A 123 46.58 58.69 -57.32
CA GLY A 123 45.55 59.58 -56.78
C GLY A 123 44.44 59.77 -57.81
N GLY A 124 43.23 60.01 -57.33
CA GLY A 124 42.14 60.42 -58.21
C GLY A 124 40.82 60.63 -57.49
N LEU A 125 39.83 61.02 -58.27
CA LEU A 125 38.50 61.35 -57.79
C LEU A 125 37.49 60.28 -58.19
N PHE A 126 36.62 59.92 -57.27
CA PHE A 126 35.51 59.01 -57.51
C PHE A 126 34.19 59.74 -57.28
N GLY A 127 33.47 59.99 -58.38
CA GLY A 127 32.13 60.59 -58.32
C GLY A 127 31.09 59.57 -57.85
N ILE A 128 30.25 60.00 -56.92
CA ILE A 128 29.11 59.26 -56.39
C ILE A 128 27.85 60.09 -56.62
N GLY A 129 26.97 59.60 -57.50
CA GLY A 129 25.73 60.32 -57.82
C GLY A 129 25.99 61.66 -58.51
N ARG A 130 25.25 62.70 -58.11
CA ARG A 130 25.37 64.05 -58.72
C ARG A 130 26.26 64.97 -57.91
N ASP A 131 26.25 64.80 -56.59
CA ASP A 131 26.74 65.80 -55.66
C ASP A 131 27.96 65.34 -54.84
N GLY A 132 28.26 64.03 -54.79
CA GLY A 132 29.37 63.50 -54.00
C GLY A 132 30.62 63.17 -54.80
N THR A 133 31.78 63.48 -54.21
CA THR A 133 33.08 62.99 -54.70
C THR A 133 33.90 62.47 -53.53
N LEU A 134 34.50 61.30 -53.70
CA LEU A 134 35.56 60.80 -52.81
C LEU A 134 36.91 61.09 -53.45
N GLU A 135 37.85 61.56 -52.63
CA GLU A 135 39.26 61.66 -53.00
C GLU A 135 39.96 60.41 -52.47
N LEU A 136 40.50 59.59 -53.37
CA LEU A 136 41.04 58.28 -53.07
C LEU A 136 42.47 58.15 -53.58
N VAL A 137 43.31 57.46 -52.82
CA VAL A 137 44.71 57.19 -53.18
C VAL A 137 44.97 55.70 -53.14
N ALA A 138 45.46 55.14 -54.25
CA ALA A 138 45.90 53.76 -54.34
C ALA A 138 47.42 53.66 -54.26
N ASP A 139 47.89 52.67 -53.51
CA ASP A 139 49.29 52.31 -53.41
C ASP A 139 49.58 51.03 -54.20
N SER A 140 50.47 51.13 -55.19
CA SER A 140 50.89 49.98 -56.01
C SER A 140 51.58 48.87 -55.23
N ALA A 141 52.21 49.17 -54.10
CA ALA A 141 52.92 48.19 -53.29
C ALA A 141 51.94 47.34 -52.44
N THR A 142 50.94 47.98 -51.83
CA THR A 142 49.95 47.31 -50.96
C THR A 142 48.72 46.84 -51.72
N ARG A 143 48.48 47.37 -52.93
CA ARG A 143 47.24 47.18 -53.71
C ARG A 143 45.99 47.61 -52.94
N GLN A 144 46.13 48.53 -51.99
CA GLN A 144 45.02 49.14 -51.28
C GLN A 144 44.75 50.52 -51.87
N ILE A 145 43.46 50.86 -51.98
CA ILE A 145 42.98 52.20 -52.29
C ILE A 145 42.08 52.65 -51.15
N GLY A 146 42.23 53.89 -50.71
CA GLY A 146 41.39 54.41 -49.65
C GLY A 146 41.37 55.93 -49.61
N GLY A 147 40.38 56.47 -48.91
CA GLY A 147 40.19 57.90 -48.74
C GLY A 147 38.79 58.21 -48.24
N GLY A 148 38.28 59.39 -48.58
CA GLY A 148 36.98 59.81 -48.07
C GLY A 148 36.40 61.02 -48.78
N LEU A 149 35.33 61.55 -48.20
CA LEU A 149 34.58 62.67 -48.76
C LEU A 149 35.49 63.88 -49.01
N ARG A 150 35.51 64.38 -50.24
CA ARG A 150 36.30 65.53 -50.63
C ARG A 150 35.82 66.79 -49.93
N VAL A 151 36.75 67.56 -49.36
CA VAL A 151 36.43 68.80 -48.66
C VAL A 151 36.06 69.89 -49.68
N GLY A 152 34.88 70.49 -49.53
CA GLY A 152 34.43 71.64 -50.33
C GLY A 152 33.37 71.33 -51.39
N ASP A 153 33.03 70.05 -51.58
CA ASP A 153 31.98 69.62 -52.52
C ASP A 153 30.57 69.71 -51.89
N PRO A 154 29.49 69.71 -52.70
CA PRO A 154 28.11 69.69 -52.20
C PRO A 154 27.80 68.52 -51.24
N PRO A 155 26.81 68.67 -50.34
CA PRO A 155 26.52 67.66 -49.34
C PRO A 155 25.94 66.39 -49.96
N LEU A 156 26.71 65.30 -49.96
CA LEU A 156 26.31 63.97 -50.42
C LEU A 156 25.11 63.44 -49.61
N ARG A 157 24.07 62.95 -50.29
CA ARG A 157 22.93 62.28 -49.66
C ARG A 157 23.12 60.76 -49.60
N ILE A 158 22.67 60.11 -48.52
CA ILE A 158 22.78 58.64 -48.41
C ILE A 158 22.00 57.90 -49.51
N ARG A 159 20.91 58.50 -50.03
CA ARG A 159 20.17 57.95 -51.17
C ARG A 159 21.01 57.87 -52.44
N GLU A 160 21.87 58.86 -52.67
CA GLU A 160 22.82 58.86 -53.80
C GLU A 160 23.87 57.78 -53.62
N VAL A 161 24.40 57.60 -52.41
CA VAL A 161 25.36 56.52 -52.10
C VAL A 161 24.73 55.15 -52.34
N TYR A 162 23.52 54.92 -51.82
CA TYR A 162 22.82 53.65 -52.00
C TYR A 162 22.54 53.36 -53.47
N GLN A 163 22.00 54.34 -54.20
CA GLN A 163 21.66 54.17 -55.62
C GLN A 163 22.91 53.92 -56.48
N HIS A 164 24.03 54.60 -56.19
CA HIS A 164 25.28 54.43 -56.92
C HIS A 164 25.84 53.01 -56.78
N PHE A 165 25.92 52.49 -55.55
CA PHE A 165 26.58 51.21 -55.28
C PHE A 165 25.69 49.98 -55.46
N THR A 166 24.37 50.13 -55.47
CA THR A 166 23.42 49.02 -55.65
C THR A 166 22.70 49.04 -56.99
N GLY A 167 22.58 50.21 -57.63
CA GLY A 167 21.71 50.40 -58.81
C GLY A 167 20.21 50.30 -58.50
N LEU A 168 19.81 50.19 -57.22
CA LEU A 168 18.43 50.04 -56.79
C LEU A 168 17.79 51.38 -56.40
N GLU A 169 16.46 51.43 -56.46
CA GLU A 169 15.67 52.61 -56.04
C GLU A 169 15.84 52.89 -54.53
N PRO A 170 16.27 54.10 -54.12
CA PRO A 170 16.62 54.40 -52.73
C PRO A 170 15.43 54.84 -51.85
N ASP A 171 14.18 54.68 -52.30
CA ASP A 171 12.99 55.17 -51.59
C ASP A 171 12.83 54.66 -50.15
N HIS A 172 13.38 53.48 -49.87
CA HIS A 172 13.37 52.84 -48.54
C HIS A 172 14.52 53.31 -47.62
N VAL A 173 15.44 54.15 -48.12
CA VAL A 173 16.54 54.76 -47.37
C VAL A 173 16.12 56.20 -46.99
N PRO A 174 16.45 56.71 -45.79
CA PRO A 174 16.08 58.07 -45.41
C PRO A 174 16.85 59.09 -46.26
N ASP A 175 16.25 60.23 -46.58
CA ASP A 175 16.93 61.28 -47.36
C ASP A 175 17.71 62.23 -46.45
N LEU A 176 18.87 61.75 -45.95
CA LEU A 176 19.68 62.45 -44.96
C LEU A 176 21.09 62.74 -45.48
N THR A 177 21.73 63.76 -44.90
CA THR A 177 23.07 64.24 -45.30
C THR A 177 24.16 63.32 -44.76
N VAL A 178 25.09 62.91 -45.61
CA VAL A 178 26.32 62.22 -45.23
C VAL A 178 27.34 63.24 -44.72
N THR A 179 27.76 63.12 -43.46
CA THR A 179 28.78 64.01 -42.87
C THR A 179 30.18 63.42 -42.94
N ARG A 180 30.29 62.10 -42.99
CA ARG A 180 31.55 61.38 -43.15
C ARG A 180 31.30 60.15 -44.00
N PHE A 181 32.11 59.98 -45.03
CA PHE A 181 32.24 58.74 -45.78
C PHE A 181 33.73 58.43 -45.84
N GLN A 182 34.15 57.37 -45.16
CA GLN A 182 35.46 56.77 -45.33
C GLN A 182 35.32 55.50 -46.14
N ALA A 183 36.10 55.38 -47.20
CA ALA A 183 36.04 54.26 -48.12
C ALA A 183 37.41 53.60 -48.26
N GLY A 184 37.42 52.28 -48.34
CA GLY A 184 38.57 51.44 -48.62
C GLY A 184 38.22 50.43 -49.71
N ALA A 185 39.22 50.03 -50.50
CA ALA A 185 39.08 48.93 -51.43
C ALA A 185 40.40 48.20 -51.61
N VAL A 186 40.32 46.92 -51.97
CA VAL A 186 41.48 46.14 -52.44
C VAL A 186 41.41 46.05 -53.95
N VAL A 187 42.47 46.50 -54.62
CA VAL A 187 42.55 46.52 -56.09
C VAL A 187 42.61 45.08 -56.62
N PRO A 188 41.61 44.62 -57.40
CA PRO A 188 41.46 43.22 -57.79
C PRO A 188 42.65 42.70 -58.60
N SER A 189 42.97 41.42 -58.43
CA SER A 189 44.01 40.69 -59.18
C SER A 189 43.52 39.31 -59.59
N ALA A 190 44.30 38.57 -60.39
CA ALA A 190 43.95 37.20 -60.79
C ALA A 190 43.72 36.25 -59.59
N THR A 191 44.25 36.56 -58.40
CA THR A 191 44.13 35.74 -57.18
C THR A 191 43.44 36.46 -56.01
N VAL A 192 43.07 37.74 -56.16
CA VAL A 192 42.44 38.54 -55.10
C VAL A 192 41.16 39.16 -55.67
N PRO A 193 39.98 38.81 -55.14
CA PRO A 193 38.71 39.37 -55.63
C PRO A 193 38.61 40.86 -55.33
N ALA A 194 37.76 41.57 -56.07
CA ALA A 194 37.42 42.94 -55.76
C ALA A 194 36.73 43.00 -54.39
N SER A 195 37.16 43.92 -53.54
CA SER A 195 36.44 44.26 -52.31
C SER A 195 36.47 45.76 -52.11
N PHE A 196 35.35 46.31 -51.63
CA PHE A 196 35.19 47.71 -51.26
C PHE A 196 34.40 47.80 -49.96
N ASP A 197 34.88 48.55 -48.99
CA ASP A 197 34.21 48.81 -47.73
C ASP A 197 34.06 50.31 -47.48
N GLY A 198 33.01 50.69 -46.76
CA GLY A 198 32.71 52.09 -46.50
C GLY A 198 31.98 52.30 -45.19
N GLU A 199 32.49 53.19 -44.33
CA GLU A 199 31.78 53.66 -43.15
C GLU A 199 31.14 55.02 -43.46
N ILE A 200 29.81 55.10 -43.32
CA ILE A 200 29.00 56.27 -43.65
C ILE A 200 28.30 56.77 -42.38
N VAL A 201 28.54 58.03 -42.01
CA VAL A 201 27.88 58.68 -40.88
C VAL A 201 26.90 59.75 -41.39
N ILE A 202 25.70 59.74 -40.84
CA ILE A 202 24.61 60.62 -41.25
C ILE A 202 24.34 61.69 -40.19
N ASP A 203 23.96 62.88 -40.64
CA ASP A 203 23.38 63.92 -39.78
C ASP A 203 21.85 63.90 -39.87
N GLY A 204 21.20 63.77 -38.72
CA GLY A 204 19.74 63.70 -38.58
C GLY A 204 19.22 62.43 -37.89
N ALA A 205 17.90 62.37 -37.76
CA ALA A 205 17.17 61.25 -37.16
C ALA A 205 16.29 60.57 -38.21
N TRP A 206 16.16 59.25 -38.13
CA TRP A 206 15.32 58.45 -39.01
C TRP A 206 14.01 58.09 -38.31
N GLN A 207 12.94 58.75 -38.72
CA GLN A 207 11.59 58.47 -38.23
C GLN A 207 11.06 57.16 -38.84
N ILE A 208 10.73 56.18 -37.99
CA ILE A 208 10.18 54.88 -38.42
C ILE A 208 8.64 54.85 -38.32
N THR A 209 8.09 55.28 -37.18
CA THR A 209 6.64 55.50 -36.94
C THR A 209 6.44 56.86 -36.25
N GLU A 210 5.22 57.26 -35.88
CA GLU A 210 5.02 58.49 -35.09
C GLU A 210 5.68 58.39 -33.69
N GLU A 211 5.80 57.16 -33.18
CA GLU A 211 6.25 56.82 -31.82
C GLU A 211 7.70 56.29 -31.75
N VAL A 212 8.30 55.93 -32.90
CA VAL A 212 9.65 55.35 -33.00
C VAL A 212 10.55 56.20 -33.89
N THR A 213 11.55 56.83 -33.27
CA THR A 213 12.60 57.62 -33.93
C THR A 213 13.97 57.01 -33.64
N LEU A 214 14.76 56.80 -34.71
CA LEU A 214 16.14 56.37 -34.62
C LEU A 214 17.08 57.58 -34.72
N THR A 215 18.13 57.58 -33.90
CA THR A 215 19.13 58.66 -33.80
C THR A 215 20.52 58.11 -34.11
N GLN A 216 21.53 58.97 -34.30
CA GLN A 216 22.91 58.54 -34.61
C GLN A 216 22.99 57.54 -35.78
N VAL A 217 22.25 57.83 -36.85
CA VAL A 217 22.12 56.93 -38.00
C VAL A 217 23.45 56.87 -38.77
N GLY A 218 23.85 55.68 -39.19
CA GLY A 218 24.98 55.42 -40.06
C GLY A 218 24.74 54.19 -40.92
N PHE A 219 25.60 53.99 -41.91
CA PHE A 219 25.55 52.83 -42.79
C PHE A 219 26.96 52.27 -42.98
N ASP A 220 27.07 50.95 -42.90
CA ASP A 220 28.26 50.21 -43.29
C ASP A 220 28.00 49.61 -44.68
N LEU A 221 28.86 49.95 -45.63
CA LEU A 221 28.85 49.49 -47.01
C LEU A 221 29.91 48.42 -47.18
N LEU A 222 29.56 47.28 -47.75
CA LEU A 222 30.49 46.20 -48.07
C LEU A 222 30.18 45.65 -49.46
N HIS A 223 31.18 45.59 -50.33
CA HIS A 223 31.12 44.95 -51.62
C HIS A 223 32.18 43.85 -51.70
N ASP A 224 31.77 42.65 -52.09
CA ASP A 224 32.65 41.51 -52.32
C ASP A 224 32.17 40.68 -53.53
N SER A 225 32.67 39.46 -53.68
CA SER A 225 32.30 38.56 -54.79
C SER A 225 30.81 38.16 -54.82
N THR A 226 30.05 38.42 -53.74
CA THR A 226 28.61 38.14 -53.64
C THR A 226 27.73 39.34 -53.98
N GLY A 227 28.30 40.54 -54.08
CA GLY A 227 27.62 41.78 -54.42
C GLY A 227 27.81 42.88 -53.37
N THR A 228 27.02 43.95 -53.47
CA THR A 228 27.03 45.07 -52.53
C THR A 228 25.97 44.86 -51.44
N THR A 229 26.35 45.01 -50.17
CA THR A 229 25.44 45.03 -49.02
C THR A 229 25.56 46.33 -48.25
N PHE A 230 24.43 46.78 -47.68
CA PHE A 230 24.33 47.93 -46.80
C PHE A 230 23.73 47.49 -45.46
N HIS A 231 24.41 47.83 -44.36
CA HIS A 231 23.90 47.63 -43.01
C HIS A 231 23.65 49.00 -42.37
N ALA A 232 22.42 49.27 -41.95
CA ALA A 232 22.09 50.46 -41.19
C ALA A 232 22.44 50.24 -39.71
N ARG A 233 22.98 51.26 -39.06
CA ARG A 233 23.31 51.31 -37.62
C ARG A 233 22.70 52.57 -37.03
N ALA A 234 22.02 52.46 -35.88
CA ALA A 234 21.37 53.59 -35.22
C ALA A 234 21.21 53.37 -33.71
N GLY A 235 20.90 54.43 -32.97
CA GLY A 235 20.50 54.41 -31.56
C GLY A 235 19.00 54.65 -31.39
N LEU A 236 18.35 53.81 -30.57
CA LEU A 236 16.96 53.93 -30.13
C LEU A 236 16.90 54.36 -28.65
N LEU A 237 16.03 55.31 -28.30
CA LEU A 237 15.84 55.75 -26.91
C LEU A 237 14.47 55.30 -26.35
N LEU A 238 14.48 54.48 -25.30
CA LEU A 238 13.29 53.96 -24.60
C LEU A 238 13.41 54.22 -23.09
N GLY A 239 12.50 54.99 -22.49
CA GLY A 239 12.49 55.28 -21.05
C GLY A 239 13.78 55.93 -20.52
N GLY A 240 14.53 56.64 -21.38
CA GLY A 240 15.86 57.17 -21.07
C GLY A 240 17.04 56.19 -21.30
N LEU A 241 16.76 54.98 -21.77
CA LEU A 241 17.74 53.93 -22.07
C LEU A 241 18.09 53.95 -23.56
N GLY A 242 19.38 53.98 -23.88
CA GLY A 242 19.86 53.87 -25.25
C GLY A 242 20.06 52.40 -25.65
N VAL A 243 19.46 51.99 -26.77
CA VAL A 243 19.63 50.68 -27.41
C VAL A 243 20.30 50.90 -28.75
N THR A 244 21.47 50.31 -28.97
CA THR A 244 22.14 50.34 -30.28
C THR A 244 21.55 49.25 -31.14
N VAL A 245 21.00 49.62 -32.30
CA VAL A 245 20.34 48.70 -33.22
C VAL A 245 21.01 48.69 -34.59
N GLN A 246 21.04 47.52 -35.23
CA GLN A 246 21.58 47.33 -36.57
C GLN A 246 20.55 46.59 -37.44
N ALA A 247 20.50 46.92 -38.73
CA ALA A 247 19.60 46.29 -39.69
C ALA A 247 20.28 46.02 -41.03
N ALA A 248 19.92 44.91 -41.68
CA ALA A 248 20.06 44.74 -43.13
C ALA A 248 18.69 44.99 -43.79
N TYR A 249 18.70 45.27 -45.10
CA TYR A 249 17.48 45.47 -45.86
C TYR A 249 17.01 44.18 -46.54
N ASP A 250 15.77 43.75 -46.27
CA ASP A 250 15.09 42.66 -46.97
C ASP A 250 13.96 43.23 -47.87
N PRO A 251 13.94 42.93 -49.18
CA PRO A 251 12.93 43.46 -50.10
C PRO A 251 11.51 42.92 -49.85
N ALA A 252 11.32 41.90 -48.99
CA ALA A 252 10.01 41.39 -48.64
C ALA A 252 9.14 42.51 -48.00
N PRO A 253 7.88 42.70 -48.45
CA PRO A 253 7.04 43.84 -48.03
C PRO A 253 6.82 43.96 -46.53
N ASP A 254 6.84 42.84 -45.83
CA ASP A 254 6.63 42.65 -44.39
C ASP A 254 7.91 42.81 -43.55
N ARG A 255 9.09 42.70 -44.17
CA ARG A 255 10.39 42.73 -43.48
C ARG A 255 11.06 44.09 -43.60
N ARG A 256 11.36 44.54 -44.83
CA ARG A 256 12.09 45.79 -45.12
C ARG A 256 13.36 45.89 -44.25
N TRP A 257 13.62 47.02 -43.61
CA TRP A 257 14.65 47.11 -42.56
C TRP A 257 14.14 46.48 -41.26
N GLU A 258 14.86 45.47 -40.78
CA GLU A 258 14.66 44.82 -39.47
C GLU A 258 15.82 45.21 -38.55
N PHE A 259 15.61 46.22 -37.71
CA PHE A 259 16.58 46.63 -36.71
C PHE A 259 16.50 45.69 -35.51
N ALA A 260 17.64 45.15 -35.09
CA ALA A 260 17.77 44.39 -33.86
C ALA A 260 18.93 44.94 -33.04
N GLY A 261 18.77 44.93 -31.72
CA GLY A 261 19.79 45.38 -30.80
C GLY A 261 19.42 45.16 -29.35
N GLU A 262 20.38 45.35 -28.47
CA GLU A 262 20.21 45.21 -27.03
C GLU A 262 20.86 46.37 -26.27
N THR A 263 20.42 46.58 -25.04
CA THR A 263 21.09 47.45 -24.08
C THR A 263 22.48 46.88 -23.73
N GLY A 264 23.35 47.71 -23.13
CA GLY A 264 24.64 47.22 -22.64
C GLY A 264 24.47 46.09 -21.60
N PRO A 265 25.49 45.23 -21.41
CA PRO A 265 25.40 44.11 -20.48
C PRO A 265 25.20 44.57 -19.04
N ASP A 266 24.35 43.83 -18.30
CA ASP A 266 24.04 43.99 -16.88
C ASP A 266 23.35 45.32 -16.51
N GLN A 267 22.55 45.87 -17.43
CA GLN A 267 21.83 47.11 -17.21
C GLN A 267 20.50 46.87 -16.46
N GLN A 268 20.51 46.99 -15.13
CA GLN A 268 19.29 46.86 -14.31
C GLN A 268 18.26 47.95 -14.64
N ILE A 269 17.12 47.53 -15.20
CA ILE A 269 16.04 48.39 -15.68
C ILE A 269 14.77 48.12 -14.86
N PRO A 270 14.33 49.06 -14.00
CA PRO A 270 13.04 48.98 -13.34
C PRO A 270 11.90 48.98 -14.36
N ILE A 271 11.13 47.89 -14.40
CA ILE A 271 10.14 47.67 -15.47
C ILE A 271 9.01 48.71 -15.44
N GLY A 272 8.71 49.27 -14.26
CA GLY A 272 7.72 50.32 -14.09
C GLY A 272 8.00 51.58 -14.92
N HIS A 273 9.26 52.01 -15.02
CA HIS A 273 9.62 53.19 -15.82
C HIS A 273 9.53 52.91 -17.32
N LEU A 274 9.93 51.71 -17.75
CA LEU A 274 9.82 51.29 -19.15
C LEU A 274 8.35 51.22 -19.58
N PHE A 275 7.48 50.61 -18.76
CA PHE A 275 6.05 50.52 -19.06
C PHE A 275 5.34 51.86 -18.99
N ALA A 276 5.78 52.81 -18.16
CA ALA A 276 5.26 54.17 -18.18
C ALA A 276 5.55 54.86 -19.53
N ASP A 277 6.81 54.82 -20.01
CA ASP A 277 7.17 55.40 -21.32
C ASP A 277 6.43 54.69 -22.48
N LEU A 278 6.30 53.36 -22.45
CA LEU A 278 5.54 52.61 -23.46
C LEU A 278 4.04 52.92 -23.42
N ALA A 279 3.46 53.09 -22.23
CA ALA A 279 2.06 53.47 -22.06
C ALA A 279 1.81 54.89 -22.60
N ASP A 280 2.73 55.82 -22.35
CA ASP A 280 2.67 57.20 -22.85
C ASP A 280 2.82 57.26 -24.38
N ARG A 281 3.71 56.46 -24.97
CA ARG A 281 3.95 56.44 -26.43
C ARG A 281 2.86 55.72 -27.23
N PHE A 282 2.44 54.53 -26.79
CA PHE A 282 1.60 53.63 -27.61
C PHE A 282 0.15 53.49 -27.12
N GLY A 283 -0.13 53.83 -25.85
CA GLY A 283 -1.45 53.70 -25.23
C GLY A 283 -1.93 52.26 -25.03
N GLY A 284 -2.58 51.97 -23.90
CA GLY A 284 -3.24 50.68 -23.64
C GLY A 284 -2.30 49.53 -23.24
N LEU A 285 -1.03 49.81 -22.98
CA LEU A 285 -0.11 48.88 -22.31
C LEU A 285 -0.11 49.17 -20.81
N ALA A 286 -0.47 48.19 -19.98
CA ALA A 286 -0.43 48.30 -18.52
C ALA A 286 0.48 47.21 -17.95
N LEU A 287 1.32 47.57 -16.98
CA LEU A 287 2.15 46.63 -16.24
C LEU A 287 1.26 45.79 -15.31
N PRO A 288 1.22 44.46 -15.42
CA PRO A 288 0.48 43.62 -14.49
C PRO A 288 0.99 43.81 -13.06
N ALA A 289 0.08 44.00 -12.09
CA ALA A 289 0.42 44.27 -10.69
C ALA A 289 1.46 43.30 -10.07
N PRO A 290 1.47 41.98 -10.35
CA PRO A 290 2.49 41.09 -9.82
C PRO A 290 3.92 41.44 -10.26
N LEU A 291 4.11 42.15 -11.37
CA LEU A 291 5.42 42.52 -11.92
C LEU A 291 5.87 43.94 -11.54
N ALA A 292 5.10 44.65 -10.70
CA ALA A 292 5.34 46.06 -10.38
C ALA A 292 6.75 46.33 -9.81
N GLU A 293 7.31 45.35 -9.08
CA GLU A 293 8.61 45.47 -8.40
C GLU A 293 9.77 44.82 -9.17
N SER A 294 9.55 44.31 -10.38
CA SER A 294 10.58 43.57 -11.15
C SER A 294 11.59 44.48 -11.86
N THR A 295 12.83 44.01 -11.99
CA THR A 295 13.94 44.68 -12.70
C THR A 295 14.52 43.78 -13.79
N VAL A 296 14.47 44.26 -15.04
CA VAL A 296 15.01 43.56 -16.22
C VAL A 296 16.52 43.78 -16.29
N ASP A 297 17.29 42.71 -16.51
CA ASP A 297 18.76 42.76 -16.55
C ASP A 297 19.29 43.38 -17.85
N ASN A 298 18.68 43.07 -19.01
CA ASN A 298 18.97 43.65 -20.32
C ASN A 298 17.66 43.71 -21.14
N LEU A 299 17.53 44.71 -22.01
CA LEU A 299 16.40 44.87 -22.93
C LEU A 299 16.87 44.70 -24.38
N ALA A 300 16.34 43.70 -25.06
CA ALA A 300 16.47 43.57 -26.51
C ALA A 300 15.28 44.24 -27.21
N ALA A 301 15.56 44.95 -28.30
CA ALA A 301 14.58 45.62 -29.11
C ALA A 301 14.70 45.18 -30.57
N GLU A 302 13.56 44.82 -31.16
CA GLU A 302 13.40 44.54 -32.58
C GLU A 302 12.43 45.57 -33.18
N ILE A 303 12.83 46.21 -34.27
CA ILE A 303 12.03 47.21 -34.98
C ILE A 303 11.93 46.79 -36.44
N SER A 304 10.72 46.61 -36.94
CA SER A 304 10.49 46.39 -38.37
C SER A 304 9.90 47.63 -39.02
N THR A 305 10.54 48.10 -40.09
CA THR A 305 10.02 49.20 -40.91
C THR A 305 8.89 48.75 -41.85
N GLY A 306 8.86 47.48 -42.26
CA GLY A 306 7.77 46.89 -43.04
C GLY A 306 6.50 46.73 -42.21
N ALA A 307 6.62 46.06 -41.07
CA ALA A 307 5.51 45.82 -40.15
C ALA A 307 5.18 47.02 -39.23
N ARG A 308 6.02 48.07 -39.22
CA ARG A 308 5.90 49.23 -38.31
C ARG A 308 5.72 48.83 -36.84
N ARG A 309 6.53 47.87 -36.39
CA ARG A 309 6.40 47.19 -35.09
C ARG A 309 7.65 47.39 -34.25
N LEU A 310 7.46 47.70 -32.96
CA LEU A 310 8.49 47.60 -31.93
C LEU A 310 8.17 46.40 -31.02
N PHE A 311 9.09 45.44 -30.96
CA PHE A 311 9.01 44.27 -30.10
C PHE A 311 10.15 44.30 -29.09
N LEU A 312 9.82 44.16 -27.82
CA LEU A 312 10.79 44.22 -26.73
C LEU A 312 10.83 42.88 -26.01
N THR A 313 12.02 42.40 -25.71
CA THR A 313 12.21 41.23 -24.85
C THR A 313 13.19 41.55 -23.74
N GLY A 314 12.92 41.05 -22.54
CA GLY A 314 13.75 41.30 -21.37
C GLY A 314 13.75 40.11 -20.43
N ARG A 315 14.93 39.79 -19.89
CA ARG A 315 15.09 38.76 -18.85
C ARG A 315 15.17 39.44 -17.48
N THR A 316 14.46 38.89 -16.51
CA THR A 316 14.43 39.35 -15.11
C THR A 316 14.36 38.13 -14.18
N ARG A 317 14.52 38.37 -12.89
CA ARG A 317 14.18 37.40 -11.84
C ARG A 317 12.87 37.78 -11.19
N PHE A 318 12.03 36.79 -10.89
CA PHE A 318 10.71 36.95 -10.31
C PHE A 318 10.65 36.21 -8.97
N PRO A 319 10.51 36.92 -7.84
CA PRO A 319 10.46 36.29 -6.53
C PRO A 319 9.13 35.57 -6.31
N VAL A 320 9.18 34.27 -6.11
CA VAL A 320 8.04 33.43 -5.72
C VAL A 320 8.39 32.71 -4.44
N ASP A 321 7.69 33.02 -3.34
CA ASP A 321 7.81 32.29 -2.09
C ASP A 321 9.27 32.14 -1.56
N GLY A 322 10.08 33.19 -1.75
CA GLY A 322 11.50 33.21 -1.38
C GLY A 322 12.47 32.59 -2.41
N THR A 323 11.97 32.09 -3.54
CA THR A 323 12.75 31.57 -4.67
C THR A 323 12.77 32.58 -5.82
N GLU A 324 13.96 32.90 -6.34
CA GLU A 324 14.11 33.72 -7.55
C GLU A 324 13.95 32.84 -8.80
N VAL A 325 12.86 33.04 -9.55
CA VAL A 325 12.58 32.31 -10.78
C VAL A 325 12.96 33.16 -12.00
N ALA A 326 13.65 32.59 -12.99
CA ALA A 326 13.95 33.31 -14.22
C ALA A 326 12.66 33.60 -15.00
N LEU A 327 12.46 34.86 -15.38
CA LEU A 327 11.29 35.35 -16.07
C LEU A 327 11.74 36.05 -17.34
N THR A 328 11.26 35.58 -18.49
CA THR A 328 11.41 36.29 -19.76
C THR A 328 10.10 36.99 -20.10
N LEU A 329 10.15 38.31 -20.30
CA LEU A 329 9.00 39.12 -20.69
C LEU A 329 9.14 39.55 -22.15
N ALA A 330 8.02 39.54 -22.87
CA ALA A 330 7.91 40.01 -24.23
C ALA A 330 6.78 41.03 -24.33
N VAL A 331 7.09 42.20 -24.89
CA VAL A 331 6.12 43.28 -25.12
C VAL A 331 6.01 43.51 -26.61
N ASP A 332 4.79 43.34 -27.13
CA ASP A 332 4.47 43.61 -28.52
C ASP A 332 3.60 44.86 -28.61
N THR A 333 4.20 45.98 -29.03
CA THR A 333 3.50 47.27 -29.12
C THR A 333 2.42 47.27 -30.20
N ALA A 334 2.58 46.50 -31.29
CA ALA A 334 1.59 46.40 -32.35
C ALA A 334 0.32 45.65 -31.90
N ARG A 335 0.50 44.61 -31.08
CA ARG A 335 -0.62 43.84 -30.48
C ARG A 335 -1.10 44.42 -29.15
N ARG A 336 -0.39 45.39 -28.58
CA ARG A 336 -0.61 45.93 -27.22
C ARG A 336 -0.69 44.82 -26.18
N SER A 337 0.17 43.81 -26.30
CA SER A 337 0.15 42.62 -25.46
C SER A 337 1.44 42.46 -24.68
N VAL A 338 1.31 42.02 -23.44
CA VAL A 338 2.41 41.56 -22.60
C VAL A 338 2.30 40.04 -22.50
N ALA A 339 3.36 39.34 -22.89
CA ALA A 339 3.51 37.91 -22.68
C ALA A 339 4.72 37.66 -21.79
N GLY A 340 4.76 36.53 -21.12
CA GLY A 340 5.93 36.13 -20.36
C GLY A 340 6.03 34.63 -20.20
N THR A 341 7.23 34.17 -19.89
CA THR A 341 7.51 32.78 -19.56
C THR A 341 8.35 32.68 -18.30
N LEU A 342 8.03 31.73 -17.44
CA LEU A 342 8.85 31.36 -16.28
C LEU A 342 9.70 30.15 -16.64
N ASP A 343 11.02 30.31 -16.56
CA ASP A 343 11.97 29.23 -16.76
C ASP A 343 12.36 28.65 -15.39
N LEU A 344 11.95 27.40 -15.16
CA LEU A 344 12.29 26.69 -13.93
C LEU A 344 13.61 25.93 -14.08
N ALA A 345 14.28 25.67 -12.96
CA ALA A 345 15.42 24.76 -12.89
C ALA A 345 15.07 23.61 -11.95
N VAL A 346 14.60 22.50 -12.53
CA VAL A 346 14.10 21.35 -11.78
C VAL A 346 15.17 20.26 -11.78
N PRO A 347 15.69 19.83 -10.63
CA PRO A 347 16.68 18.76 -10.59
C PRO A 347 16.05 17.43 -11.03
N VAL A 348 16.71 16.72 -11.96
CA VAL A 348 16.32 15.38 -12.44
C VAL A 348 17.51 14.44 -12.37
N GLN A 349 17.29 13.12 -12.50
CA GLN A 349 18.41 12.18 -12.55
C GLN A 349 19.28 12.46 -13.79
N GLY A 350 20.55 12.78 -13.56
CA GLY A 350 21.54 13.02 -14.63
C GLY A 350 21.59 14.44 -15.18
N GLY A 351 20.88 15.42 -14.60
CA GLY A 351 20.94 16.82 -15.04
C GLY A 351 19.91 17.75 -14.40
N THR A 352 19.67 18.87 -15.05
CA THR A 352 18.61 19.83 -14.67
C THR A 352 17.62 19.91 -15.83
N PHE A 353 16.33 19.73 -15.52
CA PHE A 353 15.24 19.93 -16.45
C PHE A 353 14.76 21.38 -16.37
N HIS A 354 14.59 22.02 -17.52
CA HIS A 354 14.21 23.42 -17.61
C HIS A 354 12.83 23.61 -18.26
N PRO A 355 11.71 23.31 -17.55
CA PRO A 355 10.39 23.55 -18.09
C PRO A 355 10.10 25.06 -18.12
N THR A 356 9.60 25.52 -19.26
CA THR A 356 9.16 26.89 -19.48
C THR A 356 7.63 26.95 -19.32
N LEU A 357 7.13 27.68 -18.33
CA LEU A 357 5.70 27.88 -18.08
C LEU A 357 5.25 29.20 -18.74
N GLU A 358 4.20 29.13 -19.56
CA GLU A 358 3.59 30.32 -20.16
C GLU A 358 2.78 31.09 -19.13
N LEU A 359 2.99 32.41 -19.03
CA LEU A 359 2.28 33.28 -18.10
C LEU A 359 0.98 33.81 -18.66
N HIS A 360 -0.03 33.83 -17.79
CA HIS A 360 -1.35 34.38 -18.04
C HIS A 360 -1.69 35.39 -16.95
N PHE A 361 -1.87 36.64 -17.37
CA PHE A 361 -2.17 37.76 -16.48
C PHE A 361 -3.67 38.06 -16.43
N ALA A 362 -4.14 38.61 -15.32
CA ALA A 362 -5.50 39.11 -15.23
C ALA A 362 -5.77 40.25 -16.21
N GLN A 363 -6.99 40.29 -16.78
CA GLN A 363 -7.42 41.40 -17.63
C GLN A 363 -7.47 42.74 -16.88
N ASP A 364 -7.77 42.70 -15.58
CA ASP A 364 -7.60 43.85 -14.69
C ASP A 364 -6.12 43.94 -14.26
N PRO A 365 -5.36 44.94 -14.76
CA PRO A 365 -3.94 45.05 -14.47
C PRO A 365 -3.65 45.36 -12.99
N THR A 366 -4.66 45.78 -12.21
CA THR A 366 -4.53 46.04 -10.78
C THR A 366 -4.72 44.78 -9.92
N ALA A 367 -5.26 43.70 -10.49
CA ALA A 367 -5.45 42.45 -9.78
C ALA A 367 -4.11 41.75 -9.53
N HIS A 368 -3.83 41.44 -8.27
CA HIS A 368 -2.61 40.71 -7.88
C HIS A 368 -2.75 39.20 -8.10
N ARG A 369 -3.06 38.82 -9.35
CA ARG A 369 -3.29 37.43 -9.79
C ARG A 369 -2.47 37.12 -11.02
N LEU A 370 -1.84 35.95 -11.01
CA LEU A 370 -1.06 35.44 -12.13
C LEU A 370 -1.20 33.92 -12.16
N ALA A 371 -1.34 33.37 -13.36
CA ALA A 371 -1.30 31.93 -13.59
C ALA A 371 -0.20 31.62 -14.59
N ALA A 372 0.37 30.42 -14.50
CA ALA A 372 1.40 29.93 -15.38
C ALA A 372 1.09 28.48 -15.74
N SER A 373 1.13 28.12 -17.00
CA SER A 373 0.80 26.78 -17.48
C SER A 373 1.96 26.17 -18.25
N TYR A 374 2.21 24.89 -18.05
CA TYR A 374 3.16 24.10 -18.83
C TYR A 374 2.46 22.83 -19.31
N ARG A 375 2.65 22.48 -20.59
CA ARG A 375 2.18 21.22 -21.17
C ARG A 375 3.38 20.32 -21.39
N HIS A 376 3.32 19.11 -20.85
CA HIS A 376 4.41 18.16 -20.97
C HIS A 376 4.51 17.60 -22.39
N LEU A 377 5.71 17.60 -22.95
CA LEU A 377 5.99 16.98 -24.24
C LEU A 377 6.54 15.56 -24.02
N PRO A 378 6.27 14.60 -24.92
CA PRO A 378 6.76 13.21 -24.77
C PRO A 378 8.29 13.05 -24.66
N ALA A 379 9.07 14.08 -25.04
CA ALA A 379 10.52 14.11 -24.95
C ALA A 379 11.04 14.68 -23.62
N ASP A 380 10.18 15.29 -22.82
CA ASP A 380 10.55 15.91 -21.55
C ASP A 380 10.76 14.82 -20.48
N PRO A 381 11.74 14.99 -19.57
CA PRO A 381 11.94 14.09 -18.45
C PRO A 381 10.80 14.21 -17.44
N VAL A 382 10.51 13.14 -16.69
CA VAL A 382 9.52 13.12 -15.61
C VAL A 382 10.19 13.49 -14.28
N PRO A 383 10.04 14.72 -13.75
CA PRO A 383 10.66 15.13 -12.50
C PRO A 383 9.95 14.55 -11.28
N ASP A 384 10.62 14.58 -10.13
CA ASP A 384 9.98 14.42 -8.84
C ASP A 384 9.09 15.66 -8.55
N LEU A 385 7.83 15.44 -8.18
CA LEU A 385 6.80 16.46 -7.97
C LEU A 385 7.18 17.43 -6.87
N LYS A 386 7.77 16.95 -5.77
CA LYS A 386 8.25 17.83 -4.69
C LYS A 386 9.37 18.74 -5.19
N SER A 387 10.24 18.21 -6.04
CA SER A 387 11.32 18.98 -6.69
C SER A 387 10.77 19.99 -7.71
N LEU A 388 9.75 19.61 -8.50
CA LEU A 388 9.06 20.49 -9.44
C LEU A 388 8.31 21.62 -8.73
N VAL A 389 7.56 21.31 -7.68
CA VAL A 389 6.86 22.30 -6.84
C VAL A 389 7.89 23.18 -6.11
N GLY A 390 8.96 22.59 -5.59
CA GLY A 390 10.01 23.29 -4.86
C GLY A 390 10.84 24.25 -5.72
N ALA A 391 10.94 23.99 -7.04
CA ALA A 391 11.59 24.90 -7.98
C ALA A 391 10.87 26.26 -8.13
N ILE A 392 9.58 26.33 -7.72
CA ILE A 392 8.79 27.56 -7.78
C ILE A 392 8.29 28.04 -6.40
N SER A 393 7.85 27.14 -5.53
CA SER A 393 7.34 27.46 -4.19
C SER A 393 7.78 26.43 -3.13
N PRO A 394 8.81 26.76 -2.32
CA PRO A 394 9.28 25.90 -1.24
C PRO A 394 8.21 25.58 -0.19
N THR A 395 7.31 26.52 0.12
CA THR A 395 6.25 26.30 1.12
C THR A 395 5.14 25.39 0.59
N ALA A 396 4.77 25.48 -0.69
CA ALA A 396 3.86 24.52 -1.31
C ALA A 396 4.49 23.11 -1.34
N ALA A 397 5.79 23.02 -1.62
CA ALA A 397 6.53 21.75 -1.64
C ALA A 397 6.61 21.06 -0.27
N ALA A 398 6.51 21.81 0.84
CA ALA A 398 6.46 21.25 2.19
C ALA A 398 5.21 20.39 2.44
N HIS A 399 4.13 20.63 1.70
CA HIS A 399 2.91 19.81 1.77
C HIS A 399 2.98 18.57 0.87
N VAL A 400 3.93 18.52 -0.07
CA VAL A 400 4.05 17.42 -1.04
C VAL A 400 4.90 16.29 -0.43
N PRO A 401 4.38 15.04 -0.40
CA PRO A 401 5.16 13.88 0.02
C PRO A 401 6.40 13.64 -0.85
N GLU A 402 7.45 13.04 -0.29
CA GLU A 402 8.67 12.73 -1.03
C GLU A 402 8.49 11.57 -2.00
N GLY A 403 9.21 11.62 -3.13
CA GLY A 403 9.33 10.49 -4.06
C GLY A 403 8.21 10.38 -5.09
N ILE A 404 7.34 11.37 -5.24
CA ILE A 404 6.26 11.35 -6.22
C ILE A 404 6.82 11.72 -7.62
N ARG A 405 6.97 10.78 -8.54
CA ARG A 405 7.24 10.97 -9.97
C ARG A 405 6.02 10.50 -10.78
N LEU A 406 5.38 11.40 -11.52
CA LEU A 406 4.17 11.08 -12.29
C LEU A 406 4.26 11.62 -13.71
N ASP A 407 3.72 10.87 -14.67
CA ASP A 407 3.65 11.30 -16.07
C ASP A 407 2.72 12.50 -16.19
N LEU A 408 3.33 13.66 -16.41
CA LEU A 408 2.65 14.95 -16.40
C LEU A 408 1.91 15.10 -17.72
N ARG A 409 0.63 15.50 -17.69
CA ARG A 409 -0.05 16.00 -18.90
C ARG A 409 0.09 17.51 -18.99
N GLN A 410 -0.13 18.16 -17.85
CA GLN A 410 0.01 19.61 -17.70
C GLN A 410 0.36 19.95 -16.25
N ALA A 411 1.12 21.02 -16.08
CA ALA A 411 1.39 21.65 -14.80
C ALA A 411 0.84 23.08 -14.80
N LEU A 412 0.37 23.49 -13.63
CA LEU A 412 -0.21 24.78 -13.35
C LEU A 412 0.49 25.34 -12.13
N PHE A 413 0.90 26.60 -12.23
CA PHE A 413 1.21 27.43 -11.08
C PHE A 413 0.27 28.62 -11.07
N ALA A 414 -0.23 29.01 -9.91
CA ALA A 414 -1.02 30.21 -9.77
C ALA A 414 -0.70 30.91 -8.45
N LEU A 415 -0.70 32.23 -8.50
CA LEU A 415 -0.64 33.09 -7.33
C LEU A 415 -1.86 34.00 -7.29
N THR A 416 -2.38 34.22 -6.08
CA THR A 416 -3.45 35.17 -5.81
C THR A 416 -3.12 35.88 -4.51
N GLY A 417 -3.38 37.18 -4.44
CA GLY A 417 -3.14 37.96 -3.24
C GLY A 417 -3.94 39.25 -3.20
N ASN A 418 -3.87 39.90 -2.04
CA ASN A 418 -4.46 41.22 -1.80
C ASN A 418 -3.40 42.30 -1.55
N GLY A 419 -2.15 42.05 -1.97
CA GLY A 419 -0.99 42.92 -1.73
C GLY A 419 -0.33 42.80 -0.35
N THR A 420 -0.93 42.06 0.60
CA THR A 420 -0.34 41.83 1.95
C THR A 420 -0.14 40.35 2.29
N ARG A 421 -0.90 39.45 1.67
CA ARG A 421 -0.68 38.00 1.66
C ARG A 421 -0.85 37.47 0.25
N THR A 422 0.05 36.58 -0.14
CA THR A 422 0.01 35.86 -1.42
C THR A 422 -0.17 34.38 -1.14
N GLY A 423 -1.23 33.79 -1.70
CA GLY A 423 -1.44 32.35 -1.74
C GLY A 423 -0.89 31.78 -3.04
N TYR A 424 -0.12 30.70 -2.94
CA TYR A 424 0.40 29.91 -4.05
C TYR A 424 -0.38 28.61 -4.18
N LEU A 425 -0.75 28.28 -5.42
CA LEU A 425 -1.33 27.01 -5.84
C LEU A 425 -0.44 26.40 -6.90
N PHE A 426 -0.03 25.16 -6.69
CA PHE A 426 0.59 24.34 -7.72
C PHE A 426 -0.33 23.15 -8.03
N GLY A 427 -0.53 22.86 -9.31
CA GLY A 427 -1.38 21.78 -9.76
C GLY A 427 -0.71 20.99 -10.87
N VAL A 428 -0.84 19.67 -10.84
CA VAL A 428 -0.37 18.77 -11.89
C VAL A 428 -1.54 17.90 -12.30
N GLU A 429 -1.83 17.85 -13.60
CA GLU A 429 -2.73 16.85 -14.16
C GLU A 429 -1.95 15.67 -14.69
N VAL A 430 -2.42 14.46 -14.38
CA VAL A 430 -1.81 13.20 -14.77
C VAL A 430 -2.63 12.55 -15.89
N ALA A 431 -1.95 11.97 -16.88
CA ALA A 431 -2.59 11.21 -17.95
C ALA A 431 -3.07 9.83 -17.45
N ALA A 432 -4.21 9.79 -16.73
CA ALA A 432 -4.78 8.55 -16.22
C ALA A 432 -6.24 8.37 -16.67
N THR A 433 -6.46 7.95 -17.93
CA THR A 433 -7.80 7.58 -18.40
C THR A 433 -8.01 6.07 -18.26
N LEU A 434 -8.75 5.65 -17.25
CA LEU A 434 -9.18 4.26 -17.11
C LEU A 434 -10.48 4.06 -17.91
N ASP A 435 -10.42 3.51 -19.12
CA ASP A 435 -11.62 3.20 -19.93
C ASP A 435 -12.16 1.79 -19.58
N LEU A 436 -13.16 1.73 -18.69
CA LEU A 436 -13.82 0.48 -18.30
C LEU A 436 -14.60 -0.18 -19.46
N GLY A 437 -14.81 0.51 -20.59
CA GLY A 437 -15.42 -0.04 -21.80
C GLY A 437 -14.57 -1.12 -22.49
N ARG A 438 -13.29 -1.29 -22.09
CA ARG A 438 -12.39 -2.32 -22.62
C ARG A 438 -12.32 -3.59 -21.77
N LEU A 439 -13.16 -3.71 -20.73
CA LEU A 439 -13.14 -4.89 -19.85
C LEU A 439 -13.54 -6.16 -20.62
N PRO A 440 -12.82 -7.28 -20.45
CA PRO A 440 -12.98 -8.49 -21.27
C PRO A 440 -14.33 -9.21 -21.14
N VAL A 441 -15.13 -8.92 -20.11
CA VAL A 441 -16.43 -9.59 -19.86
C VAL A 441 -17.63 -8.68 -20.09
N VAL A 442 -17.54 -7.41 -19.68
CA VAL A 442 -18.66 -6.45 -19.76
C VAL A 442 -18.43 -5.33 -20.78
N GLY A 443 -17.20 -5.16 -21.29
CA GLY A 443 -16.83 -4.06 -22.17
C GLY A 443 -17.72 -3.94 -23.41
N ASP A 444 -18.14 -5.08 -23.97
CA ASP A 444 -19.05 -5.13 -25.12
C ASP A 444 -20.46 -4.58 -24.83
N HIS A 445 -20.90 -4.64 -23.57
CA HIS A 445 -22.17 -4.06 -23.09
C HIS A 445 -22.04 -2.61 -22.63
N LEU A 446 -20.81 -2.12 -22.49
CA LEU A 446 -20.48 -0.74 -22.07
C LEU A 446 -20.01 0.13 -23.25
N ARG A 447 -20.02 -0.42 -24.48
CA ARG A 447 -19.64 0.27 -25.72
C ARG A 447 -20.42 1.57 -25.90
N GLY A 448 -19.69 2.68 -26.03
CA GLY A 448 -20.25 4.03 -26.23
C GLY A 448 -20.37 4.88 -24.96
N THR A 449 -20.04 4.33 -23.79
CA THR A 449 -20.09 5.04 -22.49
C THR A 449 -18.68 5.18 -21.92
N LYS A 450 -18.18 6.43 -21.81
CA LYS A 450 -16.93 6.70 -21.10
C LYS A 450 -17.17 6.46 -19.61
N MET A 451 -16.40 5.55 -19.01
CA MET A 451 -16.46 5.29 -17.57
C MET A 451 -15.04 5.21 -17.02
N GLY A 452 -14.67 6.14 -16.13
CA GLY A 452 -13.33 6.30 -15.60
C GLY A 452 -13.15 7.58 -14.79
N VAL A 453 -11.90 7.98 -14.57
CA VAL A 453 -11.54 9.29 -14.01
C VAL A 453 -10.85 10.09 -15.11
N ASP A 454 -11.32 11.30 -15.37
CA ASP A 454 -10.70 12.21 -16.34
C ASP A 454 -11.17 13.65 -16.06
N PRO A 455 -10.30 14.58 -15.62
CA PRO A 455 -8.88 14.38 -15.30
C PRO A 455 -8.64 13.88 -13.86
N LEU A 456 -7.41 13.38 -13.61
CA LEU A 456 -6.83 13.14 -12.28
C LEU A 456 -5.74 14.21 -12.03
N ARG A 457 -5.82 14.91 -10.90
CA ARG A 457 -4.94 16.04 -10.56
C ARG A 457 -4.35 15.90 -9.16
N LEU A 458 -3.14 16.42 -9.00
CA LEU A 458 -2.47 16.60 -7.71
C LEU A 458 -2.27 18.09 -7.47
N LEU A 459 -2.71 18.57 -6.32
CA LEU A 459 -2.76 19.99 -5.99
C LEU A 459 -2.02 20.24 -4.68
N ALA A 460 -1.20 21.29 -4.64
CA ALA A 460 -0.56 21.79 -3.43
C ALA A 460 -0.90 23.27 -3.27
N ALA A 461 -1.63 23.61 -2.20
CA ALA A 461 -2.04 24.98 -1.91
C ALA A 461 -1.46 25.43 -0.56
N THR A 462 -0.82 26.59 -0.53
CA THR A 462 -0.24 27.17 0.70
C THR A 462 -1.29 27.78 1.62
N THR A 463 -2.44 28.16 1.07
CA THR A 463 -3.59 28.70 1.80
C THR A 463 -4.89 28.16 1.22
N ALA A 464 -5.97 28.17 2.00
CA ALA A 464 -7.28 27.77 1.50
C ALA A 464 -7.80 28.80 0.49
N LEU A 465 -8.22 28.33 -0.69
CA LEU A 465 -8.73 29.14 -1.79
C LEU A 465 -10.26 29.04 -1.83
N PRO A 466 -11.00 30.14 -1.58
CA PRO A 466 -12.44 30.17 -1.76
C PRO A 466 -12.85 29.89 -3.22
N ALA A 467 -14.05 29.33 -3.43
CA ALA A 467 -14.54 28.96 -4.76
C ALA A 467 -14.53 30.12 -5.78
N ALA A 468 -14.79 31.36 -5.32
CA ALA A 468 -14.75 32.54 -6.17
C ALA A 468 -13.33 32.87 -6.65
N GLU A 469 -12.32 32.69 -5.81
CA GLU A 469 -10.92 32.91 -6.19
C GLU A 469 -10.40 31.79 -7.10
N ALA A 470 -10.75 30.53 -6.80
CA ALA A 470 -10.45 29.41 -7.68
C ALA A 470 -11.05 29.61 -9.08
N THR A 471 -12.29 30.10 -9.16
CA THR A 471 -12.94 30.42 -10.44
C THR A 471 -12.26 31.57 -11.17
N ALA A 472 -11.85 32.61 -10.44
CA ALA A 472 -11.13 33.74 -11.02
C ALA A 472 -9.73 33.36 -11.55
N LEU A 473 -9.04 32.44 -10.88
CA LEU A 473 -7.77 31.88 -11.36
C LEU A 473 -7.98 30.95 -12.57
N ALA A 474 -9.02 30.12 -12.55
CA ALA A 474 -9.37 29.25 -13.67
C ALA A 474 -9.65 30.05 -14.95
N ALA A 475 -10.25 31.24 -14.84
CA ALA A 475 -10.52 32.13 -15.97
C ALA A 475 -9.27 32.71 -16.64
N LEU A 476 -8.09 32.63 -15.99
CA LEU A 476 -6.82 33.05 -16.59
C LEU A 476 -6.22 32.00 -17.50
N LEU A 477 -6.64 30.74 -17.37
CA LEU A 477 -5.97 29.62 -18.01
C LEU A 477 -6.40 29.42 -19.48
N PRO A 478 -5.48 28.93 -20.33
CA PRO A 478 -5.79 28.66 -21.72
C PRO A 478 -6.81 27.52 -21.85
N GLN A 479 -7.55 27.49 -22.97
CA GLN A 479 -8.53 26.43 -23.20
C GLN A 479 -7.88 25.04 -23.17
N GLY A 480 -8.44 24.15 -22.35
CA GLY A 480 -7.91 22.80 -22.12
C GLY A 480 -7.12 22.62 -20.83
N THR A 481 -6.91 23.68 -20.05
CA THR A 481 -6.35 23.62 -18.69
C THR A 481 -7.46 23.90 -17.68
N ASP A 482 -8.07 22.84 -17.16
CA ASP A 482 -9.19 22.94 -16.24
C ASP A 482 -8.72 22.92 -14.78
N MET A 483 -9.38 23.71 -13.93
CA MET A 483 -9.21 23.72 -12.48
C MET A 483 -10.34 22.94 -11.76
N PRO A 484 -10.12 22.50 -10.51
CA PRO A 484 -11.17 21.89 -9.70
C PRO A 484 -12.34 22.85 -9.49
N SER A 485 -13.56 22.31 -9.53
CA SER A 485 -14.76 23.09 -9.22
C SER A 485 -14.97 23.18 -7.71
N GLY A 486 -15.11 24.41 -7.17
CA GLY A 486 -15.32 24.65 -5.74
C GLY A 486 -14.10 25.29 -5.03
N GLY A 487 -14.15 25.36 -3.70
CA GLY A 487 -13.05 25.86 -2.89
C GLY A 487 -12.00 24.77 -2.63
N LEU A 488 -10.73 25.16 -2.50
CA LEU A 488 -9.61 24.26 -2.19
C LEU A 488 -9.12 24.51 -0.77
N ALA A 489 -8.87 23.43 -0.02
CA ALA A 489 -8.23 23.52 1.29
C ALA A 489 -6.73 23.80 1.14
N ALA A 490 -6.11 24.34 2.20
CA ALA A 490 -4.64 24.37 2.29
C ALA A 490 -4.09 22.95 2.45
N GLY A 491 -2.90 22.69 1.90
CA GLY A 491 -2.22 21.39 1.93
C GLY A 491 -2.19 20.69 0.57
N PHE A 492 -1.94 19.38 0.59
CA PHE A 492 -1.86 18.53 -0.60
C PHE A 492 -3.17 17.78 -0.83
N THR A 493 -3.70 17.78 -2.04
CA THR A 493 -5.00 17.18 -2.39
C THR A 493 -4.89 16.40 -3.69
N VAL A 494 -5.46 15.20 -3.72
CA VAL A 494 -5.70 14.43 -4.94
C VAL A 494 -7.12 14.73 -5.42
N ASP A 495 -7.27 15.37 -6.59
CA ASP A 495 -8.55 15.74 -7.20
C ASP A 495 -8.81 14.85 -8.42
N ALA A 496 -10.06 14.43 -8.61
CA ALA A 496 -10.46 13.53 -9.67
C ALA A 496 -11.87 13.87 -10.13
N THR A 497 -12.10 13.87 -11.45
CA THR A 497 -13.46 13.93 -11.99
C THR A 497 -13.92 12.53 -12.39
N LEU A 498 -14.87 11.98 -11.65
CA LEU A 498 -15.50 10.70 -11.96
C LEU A 498 -16.46 10.89 -13.13
N VAL A 499 -16.25 10.13 -14.21
CA VAL A 499 -17.13 10.08 -15.37
C VAL A 499 -17.75 8.69 -15.42
N LEU A 500 -19.08 8.60 -15.33
CA LEU A 500 -19.88 7.37 -15.44
C LEU A 500 -21.00 7.60 -16.48
N GLY A 501 -20.63 7.60 -17.76
CA GLY A 501 -21.54 7.98 -18.85
C GLY A 501 -21.96 9.45 -18.74
N PRO A 502 -23.26 9.79 -18.67
CA PRO A 502 -23.71 11.18 -18.49
C PRO A 502 -23.55 11.69 -17.05
N PHE A 503 -23.20 10.81 -16.09
CA PHE A 503 -22.99 11.21 -14.71
C PHE A 503 -21.54 11.64 -14.51
N THR A 504 -21.33 12.89 -14.12
CA THR A 504 -20.00 13.45 -13.85
C THR A 504 -19.97 14.07 -12.46
N GLN A 505 -19.01 13.68 -11.62
CA GLN A 505 -18.93 14.14 -10.23
C GLN A 505 -17.46 14.32 -9.79
N ALA A 506 -17.15 15.46 -9.18
CA ALA A 506 -15.84 15.72 -8.59
C ALA A 506 -15.65 14.91 -7.30
N LEU A 507 -14.44 14.38 -7.11
CA LEU A 507 -14.00 13.59 -5.97
C LEU A 507 -12.60 14.06 -5.57
N ALA A 508 -12.44 14.55 -4.34
CA ALA A 508 -11.17 15.08 -3.85
C ALA A 508 -10.79 14.47 -2.49
N VAL A 509 -9.51 14.13 -2.35
CA VAL A 509 -8.90 13.51 -1.15
C VAL A 509 -7.77 14.42 -0.67
N PRO A 510 -7.98 15.24 0.38
CA PRO A 510 -6.87 15.94 1.04
C PRO A 510 -5.92 14.93 1.69
N VAL A 511 -4.62 15.16 1.74
CA VAL A 511 -3.67 14.28 2.44
C VAL A 511 -3.39 14.87 3.82
N GLY A 512 -3.74 14.13 4.89
CA GLY A 512 -3.48 14.53 6.28
C GLY A 512 -4.57 15.37 7.00
N GLY A 513 -5.85 15.22 6.68
CA GLY A 513 -6.98 15.90 7.35
C GLY A 513 -7.90 14.97 8.15
N PRO A 514 -8.69 15.48 9.13
CA PRO A 514 -9.58 14.65 9.94
C PRO A 514 -10.69 13.99 9.10
N PRO A 515 -11.17 12.78 9.47
CA PRO A 515 -12.34 12.14 8.83
C PRO A 515 -13.57 13.04 8.92
N GLY A 516 -14.41 13.06 7.87
CA GLY A 516 -15.58 13.93 7.83
C GLY A 516 -16.35 13.90 6.51
N VAL A 517 -17.53 14.52 6.52
CA VAL A 517 -18.35 14.71 5.31
C VAL A 517 -17.89 15.99 4.60
N THR A 518 -17.49 15.87 3.34
CA THR A 518 -17.16 17.05 2.52
C THR A 518 -18.46 17.73 2.08
N PRO A 519 -18.56 19.08 2.05
CA PRO A 519 -19.78 19.76 1.64
C PRO A 519 -20.27 19.30 0.26
N ALA A 520 -21.57 19.04 0.13
CA ALA A 520 -22.18 18.61 -1.12
C ALA A 520 -21.92 19.62 -2.26
N PRO A 521 -21.65 19.15 -3.49
CA PRO A 521 -21.52 20.04 -4.65
C PRO A 521 -22.83 20.81 -4.90
N ALA A 522 -22.71 22.06 -5.38
CA ALA A 522 -23.84 22.95 -5.65
C ALA A 522 -24.86 22.41 -6.68
N SER A 523 -24.54 21.31 -7.37
CA SER A 523 -25.36 20.65 -8.40
C SER A 523 -26.35 19.59 -7.87
N GLY A 524 -26.44 19.37 -6.54
CA GLY A 524 -27.43 18.45 -5.95
C GLY A 524 -27.06 16.96 -6.02
N GLY A 525 -25.77 16.62 -6.16
CA GLY A 525 -25.26 15.25 -6.11
C GLY A 525 -24.99 14.74 -4.68
N PRO A 526 -24.83 13.41 -4.48
CA PRO A 526 -24.49 12.83 -3.18
C PRO A 526 -23.13 13.37 -2.69
N ALA A 527 -23.05 13.70 -1.40
CA ALA A 527 -21.82 14.21 -0.80
C ALA A 527 -20.77 13.11 -0.65
N PRO A 528 -19.51 13.34 -1.06
CA PRO A 528 -18.41 12.41 -0.76
C PRO A 528 -18.14 12.35 0.75
N VAL A 529 -17.86 11.15 1.26
CA VAL A 529 -17.55 10.90 2.67
C VAL A 529 -16.11 10.43 2.80
N ARG A 530 -15.30 11.12 3.60
CA ARG A 530 -13.95 10.68 3.93
C ARG A 530 -13.99 9.65 5.07
N THR A 531 -13.40 8.49 4.84
CA THR A 531 -13.24 7.41 5.82
C THR A 531 -11.85 7.45 6.46
N GLY A 532 -11.67 6.73 7.58
CA GLY A 532 -10.43 6.75 8.38
C GLY A 532 -9.22 6.05 7.73
N ASP A 533 -9.39 5.48 6.55
CA ASP A 533 -8.39 4.80 5.71
C ASP A 533 -7.84 5.73 4.59
N ASP A 534 -7.96 7.04 4.76
CA ASP A 534 -7.58 8.07 3.77
C ASP A 534 -8.24 7.89 2.39
N ALA A 535 -9.41 7.23 2.37
CA ALA A 535 -10.27 7.15 1.21
C ALA A 535 -11.43 8.17 1.30
N THR A 536 -11.83 8.72 0.16
CA THR A 536 -13.08 9.48 0.02
C THR A 536 -14.02 8.69 -0.89
N TRP A 537 -15.17 8.31 -0.36
CA TRP A 537 -16.18 7.50 -1.04
C TRP A 537 -17.37 8.33 -1.50
N LEU A 538 -17.78 8.12 -2.75
CA LEU A 538 -19.00 8.63 -3.34
C LEU A 538 -20.00 7.48 -3.51
N THR A 539 -21.14 7.58 -2.85
CA THR A 539 -22.24 6.61 -3.04
C THR A 539 -22.96 6.91 -4.35
N VAL A 540 -22.90 5.98 -5.30
CA VAL A 540 -23.47 6.14 -6.65
C VAL A 540 -24.84 5.49 -6.73
N GLN A 541 -24.94 4.20 -6.36
CA GLN A 541 -26.17 3.38 -6.36
C GLN A 541 -26.91 3.41 -7.72
N ARG A 542 -26.18 3.21 -8.83
CA ARG A 542 -26.75 3.25 -10.20
C ARG A 542 -26.39 2.03 -11.03
N SER A 543 -27.29 1.66 -11.93
CA SER A 543 -27.11 0.56 -12.89
C SER A 543 -26.89 1.07 -14.32
N PHE A 544 -25.97 0.43 -15.03
CA PHE A 544 -25.55 0.67 -16.40
C PHE A 544 -25.59 -0.66 -17.16
N GLY A 545 -26.77 -1.00 -17.73
CA GLY A 545 -26.99 -2.31 -18.34
C GLY A 545 -26.87 -3.44 -17.29
N PRO A 546 -26.04 -4.48 -17.51
CA PRO A 546 -25.83 -5.55 -16.53
C PRO A 546 -24.96 -5.14 -15.34
N LEU A 547 -24.26 -4.00 -15.39
CA LEU A 547 -23.36 -3.50 -14.34
C LEU A 547 -24.11 -2.61 -13.36
N HIS A 548 -23.98 -2.84 -12.05
CA HIS A 548 -24.46 -1.98 -10.98
C HIS A 548 -23.28 -1.46 -10.16
N ILE A 549 -23.17 -0.14 -9.98
CA ILE A 549 -22.12 0.52 -9.21
C ILE A 549 -22.72 1.03 -7.91
N SER A 550 -22.28 0.46 -6.78
CA SER A 550 -22.74 0.86 -5.45
C SER A 550 -22.06 2.16 -5.00
N ARG A 551 -20.72 2.19 -5.04
CA ARG A 551 -19.91 3.35 -4.67
C ARG A 551 -18.55 3.32 -5.36
N VAL A 552 -17.97 4.51 -5.52
CA VAL A 552 -16.62 4.73 -6.06
C VAL A 552 -15.82 5.51 -5.03
N GLY A 553 -14.57 5.13 -4.80
CA GLY A 553 -13.69 5.79 -3.86
C GLY A 553 -12.38 6.23 -4.51
N LEU A 554 -11.75 7.24 -3.94
CA LEU A 554 -10.38 7.65 -4.26
C LEU A 554 -9.59 7.64 -2.95
N ALA A 555 -8.37 7.11 -2.96
CA ALA A 555 -7.51 7.10 -1.79
C ALA A 555 -6.06 7.45 -2.16
N PHE A 556 -5.35 8.06 -1.22
CA PHE A 556 -3.92 8.26 -1.29
C PHE A 556 -3.25 7.45 -0.18
N ARG A 557 -2.61 6.34 -0.53
CA ARG A 557 -2.03 5.39 0.42
C ARG A 557 -0.55 5.67 0.59
N GLN A 558 -0.16 6.04 1.80
CA GLN A 558 1.24 6.25 2.18
C GLN A 558 1.52 5.50 3.48
N SER A 559 2.35 4.46 3.42
CA SER A 559 2.78 3.69 4.60
C SER A 559 4.30 3.74 4.75
N PRO A 560 4.85 3.83 5.98
CA PRO A 560 6.29 3.81 6.19
C PRO A 560 6.96 2.59 5.53
N GLY A 561 7.96 2.83 4.68
CA GLY A 561 8.70 1.76 3.99
C GLY A 561 8.02 1.18 2.73
N ARG A 562 6.86 1.71 2.31
CA ARG A 562 6.23 1.38 1.02
C ARG A 562 6.09 2.62 0.15
N GLU A 563 6.09 2.43 -1.17
CA GLU A 563 5.86 3.50 -2.14
C GLU A 563 4.45 4.08 -1.98
N ALA A 564 4.32 5.39 -2.16
CA ALA A 564 3.01 6.04 -2.16
C ALA A 564 2.21 5.62 -3.41
N ARG A 565 0.89 5.47 -3.26
CA ARG A 565 0.00 5.01 -4.32
C ARG A 565 -1.30 5.81 -4.33
N VAL A 566 -1.78 6.14 -5.54
CA VAL A 566 -3.14 6.65 -5.76
C VAL A 566 -4.02 5.45 -6.11
N ALA A 567 -5.09 5.24 -5.34
CA ALA A 567 -5.99 4.11 -5.52
C ALA A 567 -7.39 4.58 -5.94
N LEU A 568 -7.88 4.08 -7.07
CA LEU A 568 -9.29 4.15 -7.43
C LEU A 568 -9.98 2.89 -6.88
N LEU A 569 -11.02 3.08 -6.07
CA LEU A 569 -11.76 2.03 -5.39
C LEU A 569 -13.16 1.87 -6.02
N LEU A 570 -13.60 0.64 -6.23
CA LEU A 570 -14.90 0.34 -6.84
C LEU A 570 -15.59 -0.82 -6.12
N ASP A 571 -16.84 -0.59 -5.72
CA ASP A 571 -17.77 -1.64 -5.31
C ASP A 571 -18.88 -1.75 -6.36
N ALA A 572 -18.94 -2.89 -7.05
CA ALA A 572 -19.83 -3.08 -8.18
C ALA A 572 -20.28 -4.55 -8.32
N SER A 573 -21.39 -4.77 -9.01
CA SER A 573 -21.89 -6.10 -9.36
C SER A 573 -22.34 -6.19 -10.81
N VAL A 574 -22.22 -7.35 -11.43
CA VAL A 574 -22.64 -7.63 -12.80
C VAL A 574 -23.67 -8.75 -12.78
N THR A 575 -24.86 -8.50 -13.33
CA THR A 575 -25.94 -9.50 -13.40
C THR A 575 -26.24 -9.88 -14.85
N VAL A 576 -26.12 -11.18 -15.18
CA VAL A 576 -26.42 -11.74 -16.51
C VAL A 576 -27.23 -13.02 -16.32
N ALA A 577 -28.43 -13.08 -16.92
CA ALA A 577 -29.29 -14.28 -16.92
C ALA A 577 -29.56 -14.90 -15.52
N GLY A 578 -29.73 -14.05 -14.50
CA GLY A 578 -29.96 -14.50 -13.11
C GLY A 578 -28.69 -14.79 -12.31
N LEU A 579 -27.51 -14.82 -12.96
CA LEU A 579 -26.20 -14.91 -12.30
C LEU A 579 -25.68 -13.51 -12.00
N THR A 580 -25.39 -13.23 -10.73
CA THR A 580 -24.81 -11.99 -10.24
C THR A 580 -23.40 -12.26 -9.73
N LEU A 581 -22.40 -11.61 -10.33
CA LEU A 581 -21.03 -11.54 -9.83
C LEU A 581 -20.84 -10.21 -9.11
N SER A 582 -20.49 -10.21 -7.84
CA SER A 582 -20.20 -8.99 -7.07
C SER A 582 -18.70 -8.87 -6.80
N LEU A 583 -18.20 -7.64 -6.85
CA LEU A 583 -16.82 -7.26 -6.53
C LEU A 583 -16.88 -6.28 -5.37
N SER A 584 -16.17 -6.61 -4.29
CA SER A 584 -16.04 -5.77 -3.11
C SER A 584 -14.60 -5.32 -2.98
N GLY A 585 -14.39 -4.02 -2.79
CA GLY A 585 -13.09 -3.40 -2.60
C GLY A 585 -12.13 -3.66 -3.76
N LEU A 586 -12.61 -3.56 -5.01
CA LEU A 586 -11.72 -3.55 -6.17
C LEU A 586 -10.88 -2.26 -6.09
N ALA A 587 -9.57 -2.40 -6.02
CA ALA A 587 -8.63 -1.29 -6.00
C ALA A 587 -7.76 -1.33 -7.26
N ILE A 588 -7.67 -0.19 -7.94
CA ILE A 588 -6.76 0.04 -9.05
C ILE A 588 -5.76 1.07 -8.56
N GLU A 589 -4.55 0.60 -8.28
CA GLU A 589 -3.51 1.41 -7.68
C GLU A 589 -2.44 1.76 -8.72
N VAL A 590 -2.13 3.05 -8.83
CA VAL A 590 -1.06 3.57 -9.66
C VAL A 590 0.10 3.99 -8.76
N SER A 591 1.31 3.54 -9.11
CA SER A 591 2.52 3.93 -8.39
C SER A 591 2.76 5.43 -8.57
N THR A 592 3.05 6.12 -7.47
CA THR A 592 3.50 7.51 -7.56
C THR A 592 5.00 7.63 -7.79
N THR A 593 5.79 6.55 -7.81
CA THR A 593 7.26 6.59 -8.01
C THR A 593 7.68 6.08 -9.38
N ASP A 594 6.89 5.16 -9.96
CA ASP A 594 7.09 4.57 -11.28
C ASP A 594 5.79 4.66 -12.10
N PRO A 595 5.48 5.82 -12.70
CA PRO A 595 4.20 6.07 -13.35
C PRO A 595 4.03 5.33 -14.68
N LEU A 596 5.12 4.79 -15.23
CA LEU A 596 5.10 3.95 -16.42
C LEU A 596 4.84 2.47 -16.08
N SER A 597 4.87 2.11 -14.79
CA SER A 597 4.49 0.78 -14.35
C SER A 597 3.00 0.52 -14.58
N MET A 598 2.68 -0.73 -14.93
CA MET A 598 1.28 -1.15 -15.06
C MET A 598 0.55 -0.97 -13.72
N PRO A 599 -0.71 -0.49 -13.73
CA PRO A 599 -1.50 -0.38 -12.52
C PRO A 599 -1.61 -1.74 -11.82
N THR A 600 -1.49 -1.74 -10.50
CA THR A 600 -1.70 -2.94 -9.70
C THR A 600 -3.17 -3.04 -9.31
N PHE A 601 -3.72 -4.24 -9.46
CA PHE A 601 -5.11 -4.53 -9.11
C PHE A 601 -5.13 -5.31 -7.81
N ASP A 602 -5.94 -4.87 -6.84
CA ASP A 602 -6.27 -5.65 -5.65
C ASP A 602 -7.79 -5.83 -5.56
N LEU A 603 -8.23 -6.89 -4.89
CA LEU A 603 -9.64 -7.19 -4.71
C LEU A 603 -9.86 -7.70 -3.29
N ALA A 604 -10.67 -6.97 -2.52
CA ALA A 604 -11.01 -7.38 -1.16
C ALA A 604 -11.98 -8.58 -1.12
N GLY A 605 -12.85 -8.74 -2.11
CA GLY A 605 -13.70 -9.92 -2.20
C GLY A 605 -14.47 -10.05 -3.52
N ILE A 606 -14.86 -11.29 -3.82
CA ILE A 606 -15.70 -11.66 -4.95
C ILE A 606 -16.89 -12.47 -4.44
N GLY A 607 -18.09 -12.16 -4.92
CA GLY A 607 -19.30 -12.90 -4.63
C GLY A 607 -19.97 -13.42 -5.90
N LEU A 608 -20.65 -14.55 -5.79
CA LEU A 608 -21.39 -15.21 -6.85
C LEU A 608 -22.78 -15.55 -6.31
N ALA A 609 -23.84 -15.09 -6.98
CA ALA A 609 -25.21 -15.43 -6.61
C ALA A 609 -26.01 -15.82 -7.86
N TYR A 610 -26.80 -16.87 -7.77
CA TYR A 610 -27.73 -17.31 -8.81
C TYR A 610 -29.05 -17.67 -8.13
N ASP A 611 -30.07 -16.83 -8.28
CA ASP A 611 -31.37 -17.01 -7.63
C ASP A 611 -32.49 -17.22 -8.65
N THR A 612 -32.56 -18.44 -9.20
CA THR A 612 -33.69 -18.83 -10.08
C THR A 612 -34.22 -20.19 -9.70
N VAL A 613 -35.54 -20.33 -9.53
CA VAL A 613 -36.16 -21.62 -9.21
C VAL A 613 -35.94 -22.60 -10.37
N PRO A 614 -35.51 -23.86 -10.12
CA PRO A 614 -35.37 -24.53 -8.83
C PRO A 614 -33.94 -24.53 -8.23
N LEU A 615 -32.96 -23.81 -8.78
CA LEU A 615 -31.57 -23.85 -8.34
C LEU A 615 -31.11 -22.50 -7.77
N ARG A 616 -30.72 -22.50 -6.49
CA ARG A 616 -30.07 -21.35 -5.86
C ARG A 616 -28.59 -21.64 -5.59
N ILE A 617 -27.71 -20.73 -5.95
CA ILE A 617 -26.28 -20.81 -5.65
C ILE A 617 -25.85 -19.47 -5.04
N ASP A 618 -25.19 -19.51 -3.89
CA ASP A 618 -24.63 -18.34 -3.22
C ASP A 618 -23.21 -18.67 -2.81
N GLY A 619 -22.25 -17.82 -3.12
CA GLY A 619 -20.87 -18.01 -2.70
C GLY A 619 -20.12 -16.70 -2.61
N ALA A 620 -19.13 -16.64 -1.74
CA ALA A 620 -18.23 -15.50 -1.67
C ALA A 620 -16.84 -15.92 -1.18
N LEU A 621 -15.84 -15.19 -1.64
CA LEU A 621 -14.45 -15.29 -1.20
C LEU A 621 -14.00 -13.88 -0.84
N ARG A 622 -13.44 -13.71 0.35
CA ARG A 622 -12.96 -12.44 0.89
C ARG A 622 -11.50 -12.58 1.30
N LYS A 623 -10.70 -11.59 0.94
CA LYS A 623 -9.37 -11.33 1.46
C LYS A 623 -9.52 -10.55 2.77
N ASP A 624 -8.87 -11.04 3.82
CA ASP A 624 -8.86 -10.44 5.15
C ASP A 624 -7.41 -10.33 5.66
N THR A 625 -7.23 -9.68 6.81
CA THR A 625 -5.94 -9.61 7.49
C THR A 625 -6.08 -10.17 8.89
N ILE A 626 -5.21 -11.11 9.25
CA ILE A 626 -5.14 -11.64 10.61
C ILE A 626 -3.83 -11.19 11.26
N GLU A 627 -3.85 -10.97 12.57
CA GLU A 627 -2.64 -10.81 13.35
C GLU A 627 -2.19 -12.16 13.90
N TYR A 628 -0.90 -12.45 13.73
CA TYR A 628 -0.26 -13.64 14.29
C TYR A 628 1.14 -13.23 14.76
N GLU A 629 1.49 -13.51 16.02
CA GLU A 629 2.78 -13.14 16.63
C GLU A 629 3.18 -11.66 16.44
N GLY A 630 2.20 -10.74 16.48
CA GLY A 630 2.43 -9.30 16.35
C GLY A 630 2.70 -8.82 14.91
N ALA A 631 2.54 -9.68 13.91
CA ALA A 631 2.62 -9.33 12.49
C ALA A 631 1.29 -9.62 11.77
N SER A 632 0.97 -8.80 10.77
CA SER A 632 -0.25 -8.94 9.97
C SER A 632 -0.04 -9.79 8.72
N TYR A 633 -0.88 -10.80 8.52
CA TYR A 633 -0.84 -11.70 7.37
C TYR A 633 -2.13 -11.65 6.58
N THR A 634 -2.02 -11.73 5.26
CA THR A 634 -3.18 -11.83 4.36
C THR A 634 -3.82 -13.21 4.48
N ALA A 635 -5.08 -13.23 4.91
CA ALA A 635 -5.92 -14.42 4.95
C ALA A 635 -6.97 -14.36 3.84
N TYR A 636 -7.47 -15.51 3.44
CA TYR A 636 -8.58 -15.66 2.51
C TYR A 636 -9.63 -16.54 3.16
N SER A 637 -10.87 -16.09 3.18
CA SER A 637 -11.99 -16.82 3.76
C SER A 637 -13.15 -16.83 2.77
N GLY A 638 -13.85 -17.93 2.64
CA GLY A 638 -14.98 -18.00 1.72
C GLY A 638 -15.94 -19.12 2.06
N GLY A 639 -17.01 -19.17 1.29
CA GLY A 639 -18.02 -20.21 1.39
C GLY A 639 -18.91 -20.25 0.16
N LEU A 640 -19.64 -21.35 0.06
CA LEU A 640 -20.50 -21.69 -1.07
C LEU A 640 -21.71 -22.45 -0.55
N SER A 641 -22.90 -22.12 -1.02
CA SER A 641 -24.16 -22.78 -0.75
C SER A 641 -24.86 -23.06 -2.08
N VAL A 642 -25.33 -24.29 -2.25
CA VAL A 642 -26.14 -24.74 -3.38
C VAL A 642 -27.41 -25.33 -2.82
N ARG A 643 -28.57 -24.76 -3.16
CA ARG A 643 -29.88 -25.18 -2.66
C ARG A 643 -30.83 -25.52 -3.81
N THR A 644 -31.48 -26.67 -3.67
CA THR A 644 -32.55 -27.17 -4.55
C THR A 644 -33.77 -27.57 -3.70
N PRO A 645 -34.93 -27.89 -4.29
CA PRO A 645 -36.09 -28.38 -3.53
C PRO A 645 -35.85 -29.71 -2.80
N SER A 646 -34.89 -30.52 -3.25
CA SER A 646 -34.62 -31.85 -2.69
C SER A 646 -33.40 -31.91 -1.77
N PHE A 647 -32.40 -31.06 -1.97
CA PHE A 647 -31.19 -31.05 -1.14
C PHE A 647 -30.54 -29.68 -1.07
N SER A 648 -29.70 -29.47 -0.04
CA SER A 648 -28.81 -28.31 0.07
C SER A 648 -27.41 -28.72 0.48
N VAL A 649 -26.40 -28.19 -0.19
CA VAL A 649 -24.98 -28.34 0.15
C VAL A 649 -24.42 -26.98 0.55
N GLY A 650 -23.68 -26.92 1.64
CA GLY A 650 -22.92 -25.73 2.02
C GLY A 650 -21.46 -26.09 2.33
N ALA A 651 -20.57 -25.14 2.10
CA ALA A 651 -19.15 -25.25 2.42
C ALA A 651 -18.61 -23.90 2.90
N LEU A 652 -17.71 -23.95 3.89
CA LEU A 652 -17.01 -22.83 4.49
C LEU A 652 -15.52 -23.16 4.54
N GLY A 653 -14.66 -22.16 4.41
CA GLY A 653 -13.23 -22.37 4.61
C GLY A 653 -12.45 -21.09 4.73
N ALA A 654 -11.27 -21.20 5.32
CA ALA A 654 -10.29 -20.12 5.37
C ALA A 654 -8.88 -20.67 5.17
N TYR A 655 -8.00 -19.83 4.65
CA TYR A 655 -6.60 -20.10 4.37
C TYR A 655 -5.76 -18.87 4.68
N VAL A 656 -4.60 -19.06 5.31
CA VAL A 656 -3.57 -18.04 5.51
C VAL A 656 -2.19 -18.67 5.42
N GLN A 657 -1.25 -17.94 4.83
CA GLN A 657 0.15 -18.36 4.79
C GLN A 657 0.92 -17.70 5.94
N LEU A 658 1.28 -18.48 6.96
CA LEU A 658 2.11 -18.04 8.09
C LEU A 658 3.60 -18.38 7.83
N PRO A 659 4.56 -17.79 8.58
CA PRO A 659 5.99 -18.09 8.43
C PRO A 659 6.32 -19.56 8.69
N ALA A 660 5.64 -20.18 9.65
CA ALA A 660 5.83 -21.58 10.02
C ALA A 660 5.11 -22.57 9.09
N GLY A 661 4.22 -22.10 8.20
CA GLY A 661 3.46 -22.94 7.28
C GLY A 661 2.05 -22.42 6.99
N PRO A 662 1.30 -23.07 6.07
CA PRO A 662 -0.08 -22.70 5.81
C PRO A 662 -0.98 -23.04 7.02
N SER A 663 -1.98 -22.22 7.28
CA SER A 663 -3.07 -22.49 8.23
C SER A 663 -4.41 -22.40 7.50
N LEU A 664 -5.18 -23.48 7.53
CA LEU A 664 -6.44 -23.55 6.81
C LEU A 664 -7.46 -24.44 7.51
N PHE A 665 -8.73 -24.17 7.25
CA PHE A 665 -9.81 -25.11 7.57
C PHE A 665 -10.82 -25.16 6.42
N ALA A 666 -11.50 -26.29 6.33
CA ALA A 666 -12.66 -26.46 5.47
C ALA A 666 -13.74 -27.22 6.23
N TYR A 667 -14.99 -26.81 6.06
CA TYR A 667 -16.18 -27.47 6.59
C TYR A 667 -17.23 -27.53 5.49
N ALA A 668 -17.91 -28.66 5.35
CA ALA A 668 -19.00 -28.82 4.41
C ALA A 668 -20.14 -29.63 5.03
N TYR A 669 -21.36 -29.32 4.61
CA TYR A 669 -22.57 -30.03 5.02
C TYR A 669 -23.49 -30.29 3.83
N LEU A 670 -24.25 -31.38 3.91
CA LEU A 670 -25.26 -31.81 2.94
C LEU A 670 -26.53 -32.14 3.72
N ASN A 671 -27.64 -31.50 3.37
CA ASN A 671 -28.97 -31.75 3.90
C ASN A 671 -29.94 -32.17 2.78
N GLY A 672 -31.04 -32.83 3.15
CA GLY A 672 -32.04 -33.35 2.21
C GLY A 672 -31.81 -34.80 1.80
N LEU A 673 -31.02 -35.53 2.59
CA LEU A 673 -30.97 -36.99 2.49
C LEU A 673 -32.25 -37.58 3.08
N HIS A 674 -32.68 -38.71 2.52
CA HIS A 674 -33.84 -39.46 2.99
C HIS A 674 -33.50 -40.96 2.94
N ALA A 675 -32.62 -41.42 3.84
CA ALA A 675 -32.13 -42.80 3.86
C ALA A 675 -32.35 -43.46 5.23
N GLY A 676 -32.70 -44.75 5.25
CA GLY A 676 -32.91 -45.52 6.49
C GLY A 676 -34.37 -45.68 6.90
N PRO A 677 -34.65 -46.52 7.93
CA PRO A 677 -36.01 -46.77 8.42
C PRO A 677 -36.56 -45.57 9.23
N PRO A 678 -37.89 -45.45 9.42
CA PRO A 678 -38.49 -44.37 10.22
C PRO A 678 -37.96 -44.28 11.66
N ALA A 679 -37.52 -45.40 12.26
CA ALA A 679 -36.92 -45.40 13.59
C ALA A 679 -35.64 -44.54 13.66
N LEU A 680 -34.89 -44.45 12.55
CA LEU A 680 -33.68 -43.64 12.43
C LEU A 680 -33.38 -43.37 10.94
N SER A 681 -33.81 -42.21 10.45
CA SER A 681 -33.59 -41.77 9.07
C SER A 681 -32.47 -40.73 9.01
N LEU A 682 -31.49 -40.93 8.13
CA LEU A 682 -30.42 -39.99 7.83
C LEU A 682 -30.95 -38.84 6.98
N ARG A 683 -30.79 -37.61 7.48
CA ARG A 683 -31.24 -36.35 6.84
C ARG A 683 -30.11 -35.51 6.27
N GLY A 684 -28.91 -35.71 6.78
CA GLY A 684 -27.75 -34.94 6.35
C GLY A 684 -26.43 -35.44 6.93
N LEU A 685 -25.36 -34.99 6.31
CA LEU A 685 -23.97 -35.27 6.66
C LEU A 685 -23.20 -33.96 6.75
N ALA A 686 -22.23 -33.90 7.63
CA ALA A 686 -21.26 -32.82 7.68
C ALA A 686 -19.85 -33.37 7.90
N GLY A 687 -18.86 -32.65 7.41
CA GLY A 687 -17.46 -33.01 7.55
C GLY A 687 -16.57 -31.78 7.46
N GLY A 688 -15.54 -31.73 8.28
CA GLY A 688 -14.56 -30.67 8.23
C GLY A 688 -13.21 -31.08 8.79
N PHE A 689 -12.20 -30.29 8.47
CA PHE A 689 -10.87 -30.45 9.03
C PHE A 689 -10.18 -29.09 9.14
N GLY A 690 -9.19 -29.03 10.02
CA GLY A 690 -8.29 -27.89 10.17
C GLY A 690 -6.84 -28.33 10.23
N TYR A 691 -5.98 -27.53 9.59
CA TYR A 691 -4.54 -27.69 9.57
C TYR A 691 -3.88 -26.41 10.08
N ASN A 692 -3.01 -26.53 11.09
CA ASN A 692 -2.50 -25.39 11.87
C ASN A 692 -3.66 -24.49 12.35
N ARG A 693 -4.73 -25.11 12.83
CA ARG A 693 -5.98 -24.50 13.29
C ARG A 693 -6.43 -25.22 14.53
N ARG A 694 -6.60 -24.46 15.62
CA ARG A 694 -7.12 -24.98 16.87
C ARG A 694 -8.64 -24.98 16.84
N PHE A 695 -9.26 -26.08 17.22
CA PHE A 695 -10.70 -26.13 17.48
C PHE A 695 -10.96 -25.70 18.92
N VAL A 696 -11.84 -24.72 19.12
CA VAL A 696 -12.31 -24.27 20.43
C VAL A 696 -13.80 -24.53 20.50
N ALA A 697 -14.22 -25.48 21.35
CA ALA A 697 -15.63 -25.81 21.50
C ALA A 697 -16.40 -24.64 22.15
N PRO A 698 -17.58 -24.25 21.62
CA PRO A 698 -18.42 -23.23 22.25
C PRO A 698 -18.95 -23.68 23.62
N ALA A 699 -19.39 -22.71 24.43
CA ALA A 699 -20.17 -23.00 25.63
C ALA A 699 -21.54 -23.61 25.26
N ILE A 700 -22.16 -24.37 26.17
CA ILE A 700 -23.42 -25.09 25.92
C ILE A 700 -24.56 -24.16 25.46
N ASP A 701 -24.61 -22.93 25.96
CA ASP A 701 -25.61 -21.91 25.60
C ASP A 701 -25.38 -21.27 24.23
N GLN A 702 -24.18 -21.43 23.65
CA GLN A 702 -23.79 -20.94 22.32
C GLN A 702 -23.86 -22.02 21.23
N VAL A 703 -24.01 -23.30 21.59
CA VAL A 703 -24.09 -24.43 20.62
C VAL A 703 -25.19 -24.22 19.59
N ALA A 704 -26.35 -23.68 19.99
CA ALA A 704 -27.47 -23.46 19.08
C ALA A 704 -27.19 -22.43 17.97
N THR A 705 -26.27 -21.51 18.22
CA THR A 705 -25.86 -20.45 17.30
C THR A 705 -24.47 -20.68 16.72
N PHE A 706 -23.80 -21.78 17.08
CA PHE A 706 -22.48 -22.10 16.58
C PHE A 706 -22.57 -22.44 15.08
N PRO A 707 -21.84 -21.75 14.17
CA PRO A 707 -22.07 -21.88 12.73
C PRO A 707 -22.01 -23.32 12.20
N LEU A 708 -21.03 -24.13 12.66
CA LEU A 708 -20.92 -25.52 12.21
C LEU A 708 -22.14 -26.39 12.60
N VAL A 709 -22.90 -26.01 13.64
CA VAL A 709 -24.14 -26.68 14.05
C VAL A 709 -25.36 -26.04 13.41
N ALA A 710 -25.48 -24.71 13.48
CA ALA A 710 -26.63 -23.97 12.97
C ALA A 710 -26.82 -24.17 11.45
N ASP A 711 -25.73 -24.13 10.68
CA ASP A 711 -25.79 -24.23 9.21
C ASP A 711 -26.28 -25.60 8.74
N ALA A 712 -25.91 -26.65 9.49
CA ALA A 712 -26.36 -28.01 9.22
C ALA A 712 -27.81 -28.26 9.63
N VAL A 713 -28.39 -27.47 10.54
CA VAL A 713 -29.76 -27.66 11.06
C VAL A 713 -30.76 -26.74 10.34
N THR A 714 -30.56 -25.43 10.44
CA THR A 714 -31.47 -24.39 9.93
C THR A 714 -30.93 -23.65 8.72
N GLY A 715 -29.61 -23.72 8.50
CA GLY A 715 -28.90 -22.79 7.64
C GLY A 715 -28.60 -21.46 8.36
N PRO A 716 -27.90 -20.53 7.68
CA PRO A 716 -27.60 -19.19 8.15
C PRO A 716 -28.82 -18.48 8.75
N PRO A 717 -28.71 -17.83 9.92
CA PRO A 717 -29.75 -16.94 10.41
C PRO A 717 -30.20 -15.91 9.35
N PRO A 718 -31.49 -15.52 9.30
CA PRO A 718 -31.94 -14.50 8.36
C PRO A 718 -31.19 -13.18 8.58
N GLY A 719 -30.51 -12.69 7.53
CA GLY A 719 -29.75 -11.44 7.57
C GLY A 719 -28.29 -11.57 7.97
N THR A 720 -27.79 -12.77 8.33
CA THR A 720 -26.34 -12.99 8.46
C THR A 720 -25.75 -13.19 7.08
N THR A 721 -24.69 -12.44 6.78
CA THR A 721 -23.92 -12.68 5.57
C THR A 721 -22.91 -13.81 5.84
N LEU A 722 -22.53 -14.55 4.79
CA LEU A 722 -21.44 -15.53 4.85
C LEU A 722 -20.15 -14.93 5.45
N ALA A 723 -19.93 -13.64 5.23
CA ALA A 723 -18.80 -12.91 5.76
C ALA A 723 -18.86 -12.72 7.29
N ASP A 724 -20.07 -12.60 7.86
CA ASP A 724 -20.31 -12.53 9.30
C ASP A 724 -20.06 -13.89 9.97
N GLU A 725 -20.49 -14.98 9.33
CA GLU A 725 -20.25 -16.35 9.81
C GLU A 725 -18.77 -16.69 9.87
N LEU A 726 -18.02 -16.35 8.82
CA LEU A 726 -16.57 -16.56 8.78
C LEU A 726 -15.84 -15.73 9.85
N ARG A 727 -16.37 -14.53 10.19
CA ARG A 727 -15.83 -13.72 11.28
C ARG A 727 -16.11 -14.36 12.65
N ILE A 728 -17.30 -14.89 12.87
CA ILE A 728 -17.63 -15.62 14.11
C ILE A 728 -16.75 -16.88 14.23
N LEU A 729 -16.54 -17.61 13.14
CA LEU A 729 -15.69 -18.81 13.14
C LEU A 729 -14.22 -18.52 13.42
N ALA A 730 -13.73 -17.30 13.20
CA ALA A 730 -12.35 -16.94 13.51
C ALA A 730 -12.02 -17.09 15.01
N ASP A 731 -13.01 -16.85 15.89
CA ASP A 731 -12.86 -16.98 17.34
C ASP A 731 -12.81 -18.45 17.81
N TYR A 732 -13.54 -19.33 17.10
CA TYR A 732 -13.61 -20.76 17.43
C TYR A 732 -12.55 -21.60 16.71
N LEU A 733 -12.03 -21.11 15.59
CA LEU A 733 -11.04 -21.79 14.75
C LEU A 733 -9.78 -20.94 14.55
N PRO A 734 -9.11 -20.41 15.60
CA PRO A 734 -7.96 -19.54 15.42
C PRO A 734 -6.75 -20.28 14.80
N PRO A 735 -5.88 -19.57 14.05
CA PRO A 735 -4.60 -20.13 13.62
C PRO A 735 -3.75 -20.55 14.82
N SER A 736 -3.24 -21.77 14.82
CA SER A 736 -2.37 -22.31 15.86
C SER A 736 -1.46 -23.37 15.23
N VAL A 737 -0.18 -23.05 15.07
CA VAL A 737 0.78 -23.92 14.37
C VAL A 737 1.02 -25.17 15.20
N GLY A 738 0.78 -26.36 14.64
CA GLY A 738 0.87 -27.63 15.35
C GLY A 738 -0.44 -28.15 15.92
N ASP A 739 -1.54 -27.37 15.85
CA ASP A 739 -2.89 -27.86 16.15
C ASP A 739 -3.65 -28.23 14.87
N TYR A 740 -4.44 -29.29 14.97
CA TYR A 740 -5.25 -29.85 13.88
C TYR A 740 -6.61 -30.24 14.44
N PHE A 741 -7.62 -30.32 13.58
CA PHE A 741 -8.88 -30.94 13.99
C PHE A 741 -9.54 -31.71 12.85
N LEU A 742 -10.36 -32.69 13.22
CA LEU A 742 -11.27 -33.40 12.32
C LEU A 742 -12.68 -33.32 12.91
N ALA A 743 -13.66 -32.98 12.08
CA ALA A 743 -15.06 -32.88 12.48
C ALA A 743 -15.95 -33.74 11.57
N VAL A 744 -16.88 -34.49 12.15
CA VAL A 744 -17.86 -35.32 11.45
C VAL A 744 -19.23 -35.11 12.07
N GLY A 745 -20.21 -34.73 11.26
CA GLY A 745 -21.56 -34.46 11.70
C GLY A 745 -22.61 -35.32 11.02
N LEU A 746 -23.65 -35.68 11.76
CA LEU A 746 -24.79 -36.45 11.29
C LEU A 746 -26.08 -35.73 11.67
N ARG A 747 -26.96 -35.51 10.69
CA ARG A 747 -28.34 -35.12 10.94
C ARG A 747 -29.23 -36.34 10.78
N VAL A 748 -29.94 -36.69 11.83
CA VAL A 748 -30.84 -37.84 11.87
C VAL A 748 -32.21 -37.42 12.36
N ASN A 749 -33.24 -38.10 11.87
CA ASN A 749 -34.57 -37.99 12.42
C ASN A 749 -35.02 -39.35 12.96
N SER A 750 -35.47 -39.38 14.22
CA SER A 750 -36.01 -40.57 14.86
C SER A 750 -37.53 -40.48 14.96
N PHE A 751 -38.21 -41.51 14.43
CA PHE A 751 -39.68 -41.67 14.40
C PHE A 751 -40.47 -40.54 13.70
N GLU A 752 -39.83 -39.73 12.84
CA GLU A 752 -40.43 -38.50 12.28
C GLU A 752 -40.80 -37.46 13.35
N MET A 753 -40.28 -37.61 14.57
CA MET A 753 -40.64 -36.79 15.75
C MET A 753 -39.44 -36.03 16.33
N VAL A 754 -38.26 -36.65 16.35
CA VAL A 754 -37.04 -36.07 16.93
C VAL A 754 -36.06 -35.78 15.79
N ASP A 755 -35.86 -34.51 15.44
CA ASP A 755 -34.82 -34.08 14.49
C ASP A 755 -33.56 -33.66 15.25
N ALA A 756 -32.47 -34.38 15.04
CA ALA A 756 -31.22 -34.18 15.77
C ALA A 756 -30.02 -34.02 14.82
N PHE A 757 -29.15 -33.06 15.12
CA PHE A 757 -27.83 -32.93 14.52
C PHE A 757 -26.77 -33.08 15.60
N LEU A 758 -25.79 -33.96 15.38
CA LEU A 758 -24.64 -34.17 16.25
C LEU A 758 -23.36 -34.04 15.43
N LEU A 759 -22.42 -33.23 15.90
CA LEU A 759 -21.09 -32.97 15.35
C LEU A 759 -20.04 -33.45 16.35
N VAL A 760 -19.24 -34.44 15.95
CA VAL A 760 -18.08 -34.91 16.71
C VAL A 760 -16.84 -34.19 16.17
N ALA A 761 -16.10 -33.49 17.01
CA ALA A 761 -14.86 -32.80 16.67
C ALA A 761 -13.71 -33.32 17.53
N ALA A 762 -12.65 -33.81 16.89
CA ALA A 762 -11.42 -34.23 17.56
C ALA A 762 -10.33 -33.19 17.29
N ALA A 763 -9.88 -32.51 18.35
CA ALA A 763 -8.71 -31.65 18.33
C ALA A 763 -7.45 -32.49 18.61
N LEU A 764 -6.42 -32.26 17.80
CA LEU A 764 -5.16 -32.99 17.77
C LEU A 764 -4.01 -31.96 17.75
N GLY A 765 -2.81 -32.34 18.16
CA GLY A 765 -1.66 -31.44 18.17
C GLY A 765 -1.05 -31.33 19.55
N HIS A 766 -1.11 -30.13 20.15
CA HIS A 766 -0.52 -29.90 21.47
C HIS A 766 -1.28 -30.58 22.62
N ARG A 767 -2.60 -30.75 22.47
CA ARG A 767 -3.50 -31.35 23.47
C ARG A 767 -4.61 -32.09 22.75
N PHE A 768 -4.89 -33.34 23.14
CA PHE A 768 -6.01 -34.10 22.59
C PHE A 768 -7.31 -33.75 23.32
N GLU A 769 -8.33 -33.36 22.58
CA GLU A 769 -9.67 -33.05 23.08
C GLU A 769 -10.73 -33.59 22.11
N LEU A 770 -11.76 -34.25 22.64
CA LEU A 770 -12.86 -34.79 21.86
C LEU A 770 -14.17 -34.13 22.30
N ASP A 771 -14.80 -33.41 21.39
CA ASP A 771 -16.06 -32.71 21.59
C ASP A 771 -17.19 -33.34 20.79
N VAL A 772 -18.38 -33.36 21.38
CA VAL A 772 -19.64 -33.70 20.72
C VAL A 772 -20.60 -32.53 20.92
N LEU A 773 -21.00 -31.88 19.84
CA LEU A 773 -21.86 -30.70 19.84
C LEU A 773 -23.13 -30.97 19.04
N GLY A 774 -24.28 -30.52 19.50
CA GLY A 774 -25.49 -30.75 18.71
C GLY A 774 -26.77 -30.13 19.22
N LEU A 775 -27.81 -30.29 18.41
CA LEU A 775 -29.18 -29.88 18.70
C LEU A 775 -30.12 -31.05 18.47
N ALA A 776 -31.09 -31.24 19.36
CA ALA A 776 -32.21 -32.15 19.18
C ALA A 776 -33.52 -31.38 19.36
N THR A 777 -34.42 -31.46 18.38
CA THR A 777 -35.70 -30.73 18.36
C THR A 777 -36.87 -31.70 18.24
N VAL A 778 -37.88 -31.51 19.08
CA VAL A 778 -39.17 -32.18 19.02
C VAL A 778 -40.26 -31.13 18.85
N VAL A 779 -41.17 -31.36 17.90
CA VAL A 779 -42.34 -30.51 17.65
C VAL A 779 -43.60 -31.37 17.77
N LEU A 780 -44.57 -30.94 18.57
CA LEU A 780 -45.80 -31.68 18.85
C LEU A 780 -47.05 -30.83 18.55
N PRO A 781 -48.04 -31.34 17.79
CA PRO A 781 -47.99 -32.58 17.00
C PRO A 781 -46.91 -32.51 15.91
N ALA A 782 -46.43 -33.67 15.47
CA ALA A 782 -45.47 -33.75 14.37
C ALA A 782 -46.06 -33.09 13.12
N PRO A 783 -45.28 -32.31 12.33
CA PRO A 783 -45.79 -31.68 11.11
C PRO A 783 -46.22 -32.75 10.09
N ASP A 784 -47.48 -32.72 9.67
CA ASP A 784 -47.98 -33.60 8.60
C ASP A 784 -47.43 -33.15 7.25
N ALA A 785 -46.74 -34.06 6.55
CA ALA A 785 -46.25 -33.82 5.20
C ALA A 785 -47.43 -33.69 4.21
N GLY A 786 -47.88 -32.46 3.96
CA GLY A 786 -48.94 -32.14 2.98
C GLY A 786 -50.23 -31.57 3.58
N ALA A 787 -50.38 -31.49 4.90
CA ALA A 787 -51.46 -30.74 5.54
C ALA A 787 -51.02 -29.27 5.76
N GLY A 788 -51.98 -28.35 5.85
CA GLY A 788 -51.70 -26.95 6.19
C GLY A 788 -50.99 -26.81 7.55
N PRO A 789 -50.29 -25.70 7.81
CA PRO A 789 -49.51 -25.51 9.04
C PRO A 789 -50.40 -25.63 10.29
N VAL A 790 -50.14 -26.64 11.12
CA VAL A 790 -50.76 -26.79 12.45
C VAL A 790 -49.92 -26.02 13.46
N LYS A 791 -50.55 -25.17 14.27
CA LYS A 791 -49.86 -24.45 15.35
C LYS A 791 -49.33 -25.47 16.37
N PRO A 792 -48.02 -25.57 16.63
CA PRO A 792 -47.51 -26.56 17.58
C PRO A 792 -48.00 -26.27 19.00
N VAL A 793 -48.37 -27.33 19.71
CA VAL A 793 -48.74 -27.30 21.13
C VAL A 793 -47.49 -27.35 22.00
N ALA A 794 -46.41 -27.94 21.52
CA ALA A 794 -45.11 -27.90 22.19
C ALA A 794 -43.96 -27.91 21.18
N GLN A 795 -42.89 -27.22 21.52
CA GLN A 795 -41.61 -27.31 20.85
C GLN A 795 -40.54 -27.47 21.94
N ILE A 796 -39.70 -28.49 21.85
CA ILE A 796 -38.63 -28.73 22.82
C ILE A 796 -37.35 -28.83 22.02
N GLN A 797 -36.43 -27.90 22.21
CA GLN A 797 -35.12 -27.90 21.57
C GLN A 797 -34.03 -27.93 22.62
N LEU A 798 -33.18 -28.95 22.53
CA LEU A 798 -32.11 -29.25 23.46
C LEU A 798 -30.76 -29.08 22.76
N ALA A 799 -29.90 -28.20 23.28
CA ALA A 799 -28.48 -28.16 22.97
C ALA A 799 -27.75 -29.26 23.76
N ILE A 800 -26.77 -29.90 23.13
CA ILE A 800 -25.97 -30.99 23.71
C ILE A 800 -24.49 -30.65 23.50
N LYS A 801 -23.69 -30.81 24.57
CA LYS A 801 -22.22 -30.72 24.55
C LYS A 801 -21.65 -31.88 25.34
N ALA A 802 -20.66 -32.58 24.82
CA ALA A 802 -19.82 -33.45 25.63
C ALA A 802 -18.35 -33.19 25.30
N THR A 803 -17.50 -33.09 26.31
CA THR A 803 -16.07 -32.81 26.16
C THR A 803 -15.28 -33.85 26.95
N LEU A 804 -14.35 -34.51 26.29
CA LEU A 804 -13.40 -35.46 26.88
C LEU A 804 -11.98 -34.95 26.65
N VAL A 805 -11.25 -34.72 27.75
CA VAL A 805 -9.84 -34.35 27.75
C VAL A 805 -9.08 -35.36 28.62
N PRO A 806 -8.51 -36.43 28.02
CA PRO A 806 -7.85 -37.49 28.78
C PRO A 806 -6.61 -37.03 29.57
N GLU A 807 -5.84 -36.08 29.02
CA GLU A 807 -4.61 -35.56 29.65
C GLU A 807 -4.91 -34.81 30.96
N ASP A 808 -5.98 -34.03 30.96
CA ASP A 808 -6.48 -33.29 32.13
C ASP A 808 -7.33 -34.17 33.07
N GLY A 809 -7.66 -35.39 32.63
CA GLY A 809 -8.52 -36.29 33.39
C GLY A 809 -9.96 -35.84 33.47
N TYR A 810 -10.49 -35.19 32.43
CA TYR A 810 -11.79 -34.52 32.48
C TYR A 810 -12.78 -35.11 31.47
N LEU A 811 -14.01 -35.39 31.94
CA LEU A 811 -15.15 -35.72 31.09
C LEU A 811 -16.35 -34.89 31.56
N ALA A 812 -16.98 -34.18 30.64
CA ALA A 812 -18.25 -33.50 30.88
C ALA A 812 -19.28 -33.81 29.79
N VAL A 813 -20.54 -33.93 30.20
CA VAL A 813 -21.72 -34.09 29.34
C VAL A 813 -22.78 -33.10 29.82
N GLU A 814 -23.09 -32.13 28.99
CA GLU A 814 -23.99 -31.03 29.26
C GLU A 814 -25.15 -31.03 28.26
N ALA A 815 -26.34 -30.65 28.73
CA ALA A 815 -27.48 -30.40 27.87
C ALA A 815 -28.29 -29.22 28.38
N GLN A 816 -28.83 -28.38 27.48
CA GLN A 816 -29.56 -27.18 27.87
C GLN A 816 -30.71 -26.88 26.92
N LEU A 817 -31.88 -26.54 27.48
CA LEU A 817 -33.03 -26.08 26.69
C LEU A 817 -32.74 -24.72 26.06
N THR A 818 -32.99 -24.60 24.75
CA THR A 818 -32.85 -23.32 24.05
C THR A 818 -34.10 -22.47 24.21
N ARG A 819 -34.01 -21.19 23.85
CA ARG A 819 -35.14 -20.23 23.87
C ARG A 819 -36.29 -20.60 22.94
N ALA A 820 -36.08 -21.54 22.01
CA ALA A 820 -37.13 -22.06 21.15
C ALA A 820 -38.08 -23.04 21.87
N SER A 821 -37.76 -23.41 23.12
CA SER A 821 -38.54 -24.40 23.88
C SER A 821 -39.75 -23.77 24.58
N TYR A 822 -40.95 -24.28 24.28
CA TYR A 822 -42.21 -23.87 24.90
C TYR A 822 -43.20 -25.02 25.01
N LEU A 823 -44.16 -24.89 25.94
CA LEU A 823 -45.21 -25.88 26.21
C LEU A 823 -46.59 -25.21 26.30
N LEU A 824 -47.59 -25.75 25.60
CA LEU A 824 -48.97 -25.24 25.47
C LEU A 824 -49.11 -23.90 24.74
N SER A 825 -48.26 -22.92 25.03
CA SER A 825 -48.21 -21.60 24.38
C SER A 825 -46.77 -21.16 24.15
N PRO A 826 -46.45 -20.43 23.06
CA PRO A 826 -45.16 -19.75 22.90
C PRO A 826 -44.80 -18.80 24.06
N ASP A 827 -45.80 -18.30 24.79
CA ASP A 827 -45.61 -17.45 25.98
C ASP A 827 -45.26 -18.23 27.26
N CYS A 828 -45.25 -19.57 27.18
CA CYS A 828 -44.84 -20.48 28.25
C CYS A 828 -43.45 -21.04 27.93
N HIS A 829 -42.42 -20.25 28.24
CA HIS A 829 -41.03 -20.57 27.94
C HIS A 829 -40.49 -21.62 28.91
N LEU A 830 -39.88 -22.68 28.36
CA LEU A 830 -39.19 -23.68 29.16
C LEU A 830 -37.73 -23.27 29.37
N THR A 831 -37.20 -23.56 30.56
CA THR A 831 -35.79 -23.38 30.90
C THR A 831 -35.28 -24.63 31.62
N GLY A 832 -33.99 -24.88 31.56
CA GLY A 832 -33.41 -26.04 32.20
C GLY A 832 -32.13 -26.49 31.55
N GLY A 833 -31.23 -27.00 32.39
CA GLY A 833 -30.03 -27.67 31.95
C GLY A 833 -29.74 -28.91 32.77
N PHE A 834 -28.79 -29.68 32.25
CA PHE A 834 -28.25 -30.89 32.81
C PHE A 834 -26.73 -30.86 32.61
N ALA A 835 -25.97 -31.31 33.60
CA ALA A 835 -24.56 -31.56 33.46
C ALA A 835 -24.14 -32.79 34.27
N PHE A 836 -23.29 -33.61 33.69
CA PHE A 836 -22.49 -34.61 34.37
C PHE A 836 -21.02 -34.28 34.11
N ALA A 837 -20.23 -34.05 35.15
CA ALA A 837 -18.79 -33.82 35.06
C ALA A 837 -18.05 -34.75 36.01
N THR A 838 -16.90 -35.28 35.60
CA THR A 838 -16.03 -36.09 36.45
C THR A 838 -14.57 -35.81 36.15
N TRP A 839 -13.76 -35.83 37.22
CA TRP A 839 -12.31 -35.64 37.18
C TRP A 839 -11.64 -36.93 37.66
N PHE A 840 -10.94 -37.62 36.75
CA PHE A 840 -10.32 -38.92 37.03
C PHE A 840 -8.80 -38.86 37.15
N THR A 841 -8.16 -37.72 36.83
CA THR A 841 -6.75 -37.41 37.14
C THR A 841 -6.62 -35.93 37.57
N GLY A 842 -5.40 -35.49 37.90
CA GLY A 842 -5.13 -34.10 38.28
C GLY A 842 -5.50 -33.74 39.73
N GLU A 843 -5.66 -32.44 39.99
CA GLU A 843 -5.94 -31.88 41.33
C GLU A 843 -7.30 -32.35 41.89
N HIS A 844 -8.30 -32.52 41.03
CA HIS A 844 -9.67 -32.88 41.43
C HIS A 844 -9.96 -34.39 41.23
N ALA A 845 -8.93 -35.22 41.10
CA ALA A 845 -9.08 -36.65 40.84
C ALA A 845 -9.99 -37.34 41.90
N GLY A 846 -11.04 -38.01 41.44
CA GLY A 846 -12.05 -38.68 42.26
C GLY A 846 -13.33 -37.86 42.48
N ASP A 847 -13.37 -36.61 42.01
CA ASP A 847 -14.54 -35.74 42.11
C ASP A 847 -15.54 -35.97 40.95
N PHE A 848 -16.82 -35.66 41.20
CA PHE A 848 -17.85 -35.64 40.17
C PHE A 848 -19.01 -34.73 40.56
N ALA A 849 -19.75 -34.25 39.56
CA ALA A 849 -21.02 -33.56 39.76
C ALA A 849 -22.03 -34.04 38.73
N LEU A 850 -23.17 -34.54 39.19
CA LEU A 850 -24.34 -34.81 38.35
C LEU A 850 -25.44 -33.84 38.78
N THR A 851 -25.85 -32.93 37.91
CA THR A 851 -26.86 -31.92 38.25
C THR A 851 -27.84 -31.72 37.09
N ALA A 852 -29.11 -31.55 37.43
CA ALA A 852 -30.14 -31.08 36.54
C ALA A 852 -30.83 -29.89 37.23
N GLY A 853 -30.76 -28.70 36.66
CA GLY A 853 -31.29 -27.50 37.32
C GLY A 853 -30.36 -26.85 38.35
N GLY A 854 -29.11 -27.28 38.49
CA GLY A 854 -28.14 -26.72 39.44
C GLY A 854 -28.23 -27.32 40.85
N TYR A 855 -27.75 -26.59 41.85
CA TYR A 855 -27.51 -27.09 43.22
C TYR A 855 -28.47 -26.49 44.25
N HIS A 856 -28.42 -26.99 45.48
CA HIS A 856 -29.15 -26.41 46.61
C HIS A 856 -28.71 -24.94 46.86
N PRO A 857 -29.62 -23.99 47.15
CA PRO A 857 -29.28 -22.58 47.31
C PRO A 857 -28.20 -22.27 48.36
N GLN A 858 -28.13 -23.09 49.41
CA GLN A 858 -27.11 -22.97 50.48
C GLN A 858 -25.85 -23.81 50.25
N PHE A 859 -25.77 -24.57 49.15
CA PHE A 859 -24.58 -25.36 48.86
C PHE A 859 -23.46 -24.48 48.32
N PRO A 860 -22.26 -24.47 48.93
CA PRO A 860 -21.11 -23.75 48.42
C PRO A 860 -20.57 -24.48 47.19
N VAL A 861 -21.10 -24.15 46.01
CA VAL A 861 -20.71 -24.78 44.74
C VAL A 861 -19.21 -24.57 44.49
N PRO A 862 -18.40 -25.66 44.38
CA PRO A 862 -17.00 -25.55 44.00
C PRO A 862 -16.81 -24.86 42.65
N ALA A 863 -15.71 -24.12 42.48
CA ALA A 863 -15.49 -23.30 41.29
C ALA A 863 -15.37 -24.13 39.99
N HIS A 864 -14.89 -25.37 40.07
CA HIS A 864 -14.78 -26.29 38.93
C HIS A 864 -16.09 -26.99 38.57
N TYR A 865 -17.15 -26.86 39.38
CA TYR A 865 -18.44 -27.50 39.09
C TYR A 865 -19.21 -26.77 37.99
N PRO A 866 -19.96 -27.49 37.13
CA PRO A 866 -20.71 -26.90 36.03
C PRO A 866 -21.82 -25.97 36.55
N THR A 867 -21.99 -24.83 35.88
CA THR A 867 -23.10 -23.92 36.16
C THR A 867 -24.30 -24.28 35.30
N VAL A 868 -25.39 -24.72 35.91
CA VAL A 868 -26.55 -25.28 35.20
C VAL A 868 -27.83 -24.49 35.49
N PRO A 869 -28.57 -24.03 34.46
CA PRO A 869 -29.81 -23.29 34.66
C PRO A 869 -30.92 -24.18 35.25
N ARG A 870 -31.74 -23.60 36.13
CA ARG A 870 -32.87 -24.26 36.82
C ARG A 870 -33.82 -24.92 35.82
N LEU A 871 -34.28 -26.14 36.11
CA LEU A 871 -35.35 -26.79 35.36
C LEU A 871 -36.65 -26.06 35.66
N GLY A 872 -37.35 -25.51 34.66
CA GLY A 872 -38.48 -24.64 34.95
C GLY A 872 -39.28 -24.20 33.75
N PHE A 873 -40.31 -23.42 34.05
CA PHE A 873 -41.14 -22.74 33.06
C PHE A 873 -41.50 -21.34 33.55
N ALA A 874 -41.71 -20.42 32.63
CA ALA A 874 -42.25 -19.10 32.89
C ALA A 874 -43.38 -18.84 31.90
N TRP A 875 -44.59 -18.58 32.40
CA TRP A 875 -45.78 -18.43 31.58
C TRP A 875 -46.53 -17.14 31.92
N GLN A 876 -46.59 -16.24 30.94
CA GLN A 876 -47.50 -15.10 30.96
C GLN A 876 -48.86 -15.53 30.40
N ILE A 877 -49.85 -15.69 31.27
CA ILE A 877 -51.18 -16.19 30.90
C ILE A 877 -52.08 -15.05 30.44
N THR A 878 -52.00 -13.91 31.12
CA THR A 878 -52.62 -12.62 30.75
C THR A 878 -51.65 -11.49 31.08
N GLU A 879 -51.93 -10.25 30.68
CA GLU A 879 -51.07 -9.10 31.06
C GLU A 879 -50.94 -8.95 32.58
N GLN A 880 -51.95 -9.36 33.35
CA GLN A 880 -52.01 -9.22 34.80
C GLN A 880 -51.59 -10.49 35.55
N PHE A 881 -51.51 -11.66 34.91
CA PHE A 881 -51.30 -12.94 35.59
C PHE A 881 -50.14 -13.74 35.01
N SER A 882 -49.18 -14.08 35.86
CA SER A 882 -48.00 -14.89 35.52
C SER A 882 -47.80 -16.05 36.49
N ILE A 883 -47.29 -17.17 35.98
CA ILE A 883 -46.86 -18.32 36.79
C ILE A 883 -45.46 -18.73 36.35
N ALA A 884 -44.57 -18.96 37.31
CA ALA A 884 -43.25 -19.50 37.08
C ALA A 884 -42.94 -20.65 38.03
N GLY A 885 -42.31 -21.70 37.52
CA GLY A 885 -41.80 -22.83 38.29
C GLY A 885 -40.32 -23.04 38.04
N ALA A 886 -39.57 -23.41 39.07
CA ALA A 886 -38.15 -23.74 38.96
C ALA A 886 -37.82 -24.91 39.89
N GLY A 887 -36.89 -25.77 39.50
CA GLY A 887 -36.50 -26.96 40.23
C GLY A 887 -35.07 -27.37 39.92
N TYR A 888 -34.55 -28.24 40.77
CA TYR A 888 -33.20 -28.75 40.66
C TYR A 888 -33.01 -30.12 41.33
N PHE A 889 -31.97 -30.79 40.90
CA PHE A 889 -31.45 -32.03 41.42
C PHE A 889 -29.92 -32.00 41.29
N ALA A 890 -29.20 -32.41 42.32
CA ALA A 890 -27.75 -32.56 42.25
C ALA A 890 -27.28 -33.76 43.06
N LEU A 891 -26.27 -34.46 42.57
CA LEU A 891 -25.58 -35.56 43.22
C LEU A 891 -24.08 -35.28 43.15
N THR A 892 -23.44 -35.29 44.31
CA THR A 892 -22.02 -34.98 44.52
C THR A 892 -21.40 -36.02 45.45
N PRO A 893 -20.06 -36.09 45.57
CA PRO A 893 -19.40 -36.98 46.53
C PRO A 893 -19.87 -36.82 47.99
N THR A 894 -20.47 -35.70 48.37
CA THR A 894 -20.89 -35.43 49.76
C THR A 894 -22.36 -35.76 50.02
N MET A 895 -23.24 -35.47 49.06
CA MET A 895 -24.69 -35.62 49.25
C MET A 895 -25.51 -35.55 47.95
N LEU A 896 -26.77 -35.93 48.07
CA LEU A 896 -27.84 -35.70 47.10
C LEU A 896 -28.68 -34.50 47.52
N MET A 897 -29.06 -33.67 46.56
CA MET A 897 -29.86 -32.46 46.74
C MET A 897 -31.01 -32.47 45.75
N ALA A 898 -32.18 -32.00 46.17
CA ALA A 898 -33.30 -31.78 45.28
C ALA A 898 -34.16 -30.64 45.80
N GLY A 899 -34.83 -29.90 44.93
CA GLY A 899 -35.74 -28.87 45.39
C GLY A 899 -36.49 -28.19 44.26
N GLY A 900 -37.43 -27.34 44.61
CA GLY A 900 -38.20 -26.56 43.66
C GLY A 900 -39.01 -25.46 44.29
N ARG A 901 -39.46 -24.54 43.44
CA ARG A 901 -40.30 -23.40 43.77
C ARG A 901 -41.33 -23.16 42.69
N VAL A 902 -42.50 -22.69 43.10
CA VAL A 902 -43.54 -22.15 42.22
C VAL A 902 -43.93 -20.78 42.74
N THR A 903 -43.97 -19.82 41.84
CA THR A 903 -44.45 -18.46 42.10
C THR A 903 -45.62 -18.18 41.14
N ALA A 904 -46.72 -17.64 41.64
CA ALA A 904 -47.80 -17.10 40.84
C ALA A 904 -48.08 -15.65 41.27
N LEU A 905 -48.18 -14.74 40.30
CA LEU A 905 -48.34 -13.31 40.54
C LEU A 905 -49.51 -12.78 39.72
N TRP A 906 -50.47 -12.16 40.41
CA TRP A 906 -51.46 -11.25 39.83
C TRP A 906 -51.03 -9.80 40.11
N GLN A 907 -51.04 -8.95 39.11
CA GLN A 907 -50.77 -7.52 39.26
C GLN A 907 -51.56 -6.68 38.25
N ASP A 908 -52.33 -5.72 38.78
CA ASP A 908 -52.93 -4.61 38.04
C ASP A 908 -52.66 -3.26 38.75
N ASP A 909 -53.30 -2.18 38.31
CA ASP A 909 -53.07 -0.82 38.84
C ASP A 909 -53.36 -0.68 40.35
N SER A 910 -54.25 -1.52 40.91
CA SER A 910 -54.73 -1.39 42.29
C SER A 910 -54.47 -2.63 43.14
N LEU A 911 -54.33 -3.81 42.54
CA LEU A 911 -54.21 -5.09 43.23
C LEU A 911 -52.92 -5.81 42.83
N ARG A 912 -52.17 -6.27 43.84
CA ARG A 912 -51.06 -7.21 43.69
C ARG A 912 -51.28 -8.40 44.61
N ALA A 913 -51.42 -9.60 44.05
CA ALA A 913 -51.56 -10.83 44.82
C ALA A 913 -50.49 -11.84 44.40
N GLY A 914 -49.74 -12.38 45.37
CA GLY A 914 -48.66 -13.32 45.16
C GLY A 914 -48.87 -14.62 45.92
N PHE A 915 -48.51 -15.73 45.29
CA PHE A 915 -48.37 -17.05 45.90
C PHE A 915 -46.95 -17.54 45.63
N ASP A 916 -46.23 -17.90 46.68
CA ASP A 916 -44.90 -18.49 46.61
C ASP A 916 -44.87 -19.79 47.42
N ALA A 917 -44.42 -20.87 46.81
CA ALA A 917 -44.19 -22.13 47.50
C ALA A 917 -42.83 -22.70 47.09
N SER A 918 -42.03 -23.15 48.06
CA SER A 918 -40.75 -23.81 47.81
C SER A 918 -40.52 -24.99 48.74
N MET A 919 -39.68 -25.91 48.28
CA MET A 919 -39.27 -27.11 48.99
C MET A 919 -37.84 -27.45 48.60
N ASP A 920 -36.95 -27.54 49.59
CA ASP A 920 -35.54 -27.89 49.39
C ASP A 920 -35.18 -29.09 50.26
N PHE A 921 -34.41 -30.04 49.70
CA PHE A 921 -33.95 -31.27 50.34
C PHE A 921 -32.43 -31.39 50.29
N LEU A 922 -31.88 -31.90 51.39
CA LEU A 922 -30.52 -32.39 51.53
C LEU A 922 -30.58 -33.84 52.02
N ILE A 923 -29.96 -34.75 51.29
CA ILE A 923 -30.00 -36.20 51.56
C ILE A 923 -28.58 -36.74 51.59
N SER A 924 -28.16 -37.25 52.74
CA SER A 924 -26.85 -37.88 52.94
C SER A 924 -26.77 -39.27 52.30
N TRP A 925 -25.56 -39.69 51.95
CA TRP A 925 -25.26 -41.09 51.64
C TRP A 925 -25.55 -42.00 52.84
N GLN A 926 -25.67 -43.32 52.61
CA GLN A 926 -25.96 -44.28 53.67
C GLN A 926 -24.98 -44.11 54.87
N PRO A 927 -25.46 -44.07 56.14
CA PRO A 927 -26.84 -44.23 56.58
C PRO A 927 -27.71 -43.01 56.23
N TYR A 928 -28.82 -43.27 55.55
CA TYR A 928 -29.67 -42.22 55.00
C TYR A 928 -30.18 -41.28 56.10
N HIS A 929 -29.86 -40.02 55.94
CA HIS A 929 -30.38 -38.89 56.71
C HIS A 929 -30.84 -37.84 55.71
N TYR A 930 -31.99 -37.23 55.96
CA TYR A 930 -32.48 -36.14 55.13
C TYR A 930 -32.92 -34.97 55.99
N GLU A 931 -32.71 -33.77 55.47
CA GLU A 931 -33.28 -32.53 55.95
C GLU A 931 -34.08 -31.91 54.81
N ALA A 932 -35.28 -31.41 55.11
CA ALA A 932 -36.12 -30.72 54.13
C ALA A 932 -36.69 -29.42 54.72
N SER A 933 -36.71 -28.37 53.91
CA SER A 933 -37.33 -27.09 54.24
C SER A 933 -38.45 -26.80 53.26
N LEU A 934 -39.68 -26.64 53.77
CA LEU A 934 -40.86 -26.22 53.03
C LEU A 934 -41.20 -24.78 53.39
N GLN A 935 -41.52 -23.96 52.40
CA GLN A 935 -42.01 -22.61 52.62
C GLN A 935 -43.24 -22.38 51.73
N VAL A 936 -44.30 -21.80 52.30
CA VAL A 936 -45.47 -21.34 51.54
C VAL A 936 -45.82 -19.95 52.03
N SER A 937 -46.04 -19.01 51.12
CA SER A 937 -46.42 -17.63 51.42
C SER A 937 -47.49 -17.16 50.44
N ILE A 938 -48.52 -16.50 50.97
CA ILE A 938 -49.61 -15.86 50.23
C ILE A 938 -49.68 -14.41 50.68
N GLY A 939 -49.51 -13.48 49.75
CA GLY A 939 -49.56 -12.04 50.03
C GLY A 939 -50.56 -11.33 49.14
N VAL A 940 -51.32 -10.39 49.69
CA VAL A 940 -52.20 -9.50 48.93
C VAL A 940 -51.94 -8.06 49.35
N SER A 941 -51.69 -7.20 48.35
CA SER A 941 -51.55 -5.76 48.48
C SER A 941 -52.62 -5.08 47.64
N TYR A 942 -53.42 -4.21 48.26
CA TYR A 942 -54.48 -3.47 47.57
C TYR A 942 -54.36 -1.98 47.87
N THR A 943 -54.20 -1.18 46.81
CA THR A 943 -54.11 0.29 46.88
C THR A 943 -55.42 0.90 46.41
N PHE A 944 -56.02 1.76 47.23
CA PHE A 944 -57.24 2.47 46.90
C PHE A 944 -57.13 3.97 47.23
N SER A 945 -57.89 4.77 46.47
CA SER A 945 -57.89 6.23 46.58
C SER A 945 -59.22 6.70 47.16
N PHE A 946 -59.24 6.95 48.47
CA PHE A 946 -60.38 7.52 49.20
C PHE A 946 -59.86 8.35 50.37
N PHE A 947 -59.96 9.69 50.27
CA PHE A 947 -59.30 10.64 51.18
C PHE A 947 -57.77 10.40 51.32
N GLY A 948 -57.07 10.37 50.17
CA GLY A 948 -55.65 10.01 50.08
C GLY A 948 -55.44 8.61 49.49
N THR A 949 -54.19 8.26 49.19
CA THR A 949 -53.79 6.93 48.71
C THR A 949 -53.47 6.05 49.92
N HIS A 950 -54.22 4.97 50.10
CA HIS A 950 -54.03 4.01 51.18
C HIS A 950 -53.72 2.63 50.60
N THR A 951 -52.72 1.93 51.16
CA THR A 951 -52.32 0.58 50.74
C THR A 951 -52.53 -0.39 51.90
N LEU A 952 -53.34 -1.43 51.67
CA LEU A 952 -53.54 -2.55 52.59
C LEU A 952 -52.61 -3.69 52.18
N ASN A 953 -51.81 -4.21 53.12
CA ASN A 953 -50.95 -5.37 52.91
C ASN A 953 -51.33 -6.44 53.94
N VAL A 954 -51.57 -7.67 53.48
CA VAL A 954 -51.76 -8.84 54.33
C VAL A 954 -50.89 -9.96 53.77
N GLN A 955 -50.08 -10.59 54.64
CA GLN A 955 -49.24 -11.73 54.28
C GLN A 955 -49.47 -12.88 55.25
N VAL A 956 -49.71 -14.07 54.72
CA VAL A 956 -49.86 -15.31 55.49
C VAL A 956 -48.87 -16.33 54.95
N GLY A 957 -48.09 -16.96 55.81
CA GLY A 957 -47.10 -17.95 55.40
C GLY A 957 -46.91 -19.09 56.39
N ALA A 958 -46.26 -20.16 55.95
CA ALA A 958 -45.85 -21.26 56.79
C ALA A 958 -44.46 -21.76 56.36
N ASP A 959 -43.55 -21.85 57.33
CA ASP A 959 -42.23 -22.45 57.17
C ASP A 959 -42.21 -23.79 57.91
N VAL A 960 -41.82 -24.86 57.25
CA VAL A 960 -41.79 -26.22 57.81
C VAL A 960 -40.40 -26.81 57.63
N GLN A 961 -39.76 -27.21 58.72
CA GLN A 961 -38.52 -28.00 58.70
C GLN A 961 -38.83 -29.46 59.00
N LEU A 962 -38.31 -30.38 58.20
CA LEU A 962 -38.47 -31.83 58.33
C LEU A 962 -37.09 -32.49 58.39
N TRP A 963 -36.99 -33.59 59.14
CA TRP A 963 -35.78 -34.41 59.20
C TRP A 963 -36.11 -35.91 59.34
N GLY A 964 -35.17 -36.77 58.92
CA GLY A 964 -35.22 -38.23 59.07
C GLY A 964 -33.97 -38.80 59.74
N PRO A 965 -33.77 -40.13 59.82
CA PRO A 965 -34.52 -41.21 59.17
C PRO A 965 -35.91 -41.47 59.77
N ASP A 966 -36.08 -41.28 61.08
CA ASP A 966 -37.40 -41.27 61.71
C ASP A 966 -38.06 -39.90 61.48
N PHE A 967 -39.25 -39.90 60.89
CA PHE A 967 -39.94 -38.67 60.51
C PHE A 967 -40.18 -37.74 61.72
N GLY A 968 -39.62 -36.54 61.65
CA GLY A 968 -39.83 -35.47 62.63
C GLY A 968 -39.75 -34.09 61.97
N GLY A 969 -40.27 -33.06 62.65
CA GLY A 969 -40.28 -31.72 62.08
C GLY A 969 -40.82 -30.63 63.01
N ALA A 970 -40.69 -29.38 62.55
CA ALA A 970 -41.25 -28.19 63.17
C ALA A 970 -41.86 -27.26 62.11
N ALA A 971 -43.10 -26.81 62.31
CA ALA A 971 -43.80 -25.85 61.47
C ALA A 971 -44.00 -24.52 62.22
N ALA A 972 -43.70 -23.40 61.56
CA ALA A 972 -43.99 -22.05 62.01
C ALA A 972 -45.00 -21.41 61.05
N ILE A 973 -46.21 -21.13 61.51
CA ILE A 973 -47.29 -20.52 60.72
C ILE A 973 -47.35 -19.04 61.09
N ASP A 974 -47.08 -18.16 60.14
CA ASP A 974 -47.15 -16.70 60.27
C ASP A 974 -48.48 -16.17 59.73
N LEU A 975 -49.26 -15.52 60.60
CA LEU A 975 -50.58 -14.95 60.30
C LEU A 975 -50.56 -13.40 60.31
N ASP A 976 -49.43 -12.78 59.93
CA ASP A 976 -49.19 -11.32 59.85
C ASP A 976 -49.01 -10.64 61.23
N ILE A 977 -49.84 -11.00 62.21
CA ILE A 977 -49.86 -10.40 63.57
C ILE A 977 -49.30 -11.38 64.61
N VAL A 978 -49.36 -12.69 64.34
CA VAL A 978 -48.97 -13.77 65.28
C VAL A 978 -48.32 -14.94 64.53
N THR A 979 -47.23 -15.48 65.08
CA THR A 979 -46.59 -16.72 64.60
C THR A 979 -46.90 -17.89 65.55
N VAL A 980 -47.42 -19.00 65.02
CA VAL A 980 -47.70 -20.25 65.78
C VAL A 980 -46.65 -21.31 65.43
N ARG A 981 -45.98 -21.88 66.43
CA ARG A 981 -44.99 -22.98 66.24
C ARG A 981 -45.54 -24.32 66.70
N ILE A 982 -45.40 -25.35 65.85
CA ILE A 982 -45.86 -26.73 66.08
C ILE A 982 -44.69 -27.67 65.83
N SER A 983 -44.31 -28.50 66.80
CA SER A 983 -43.31 -29.56 66.63
C SER A 983 -43.97 -30.94 66.64
N PHE A 984 -43.51 -31.87 65.81
CA PHE A 984 -44.08 -33.21 65.67
C PHE A 984 -43.01 -34.27 65.36
N GLY A 985 -43.29 -35.54 65.67
CA GLY A 985 -42.40 -36.67 65.39
C GLY A 985 -41.15 -36.74 66.28
N ALA A 986 -40.08 -37.34 65.77
CA ALA A 986 -38.82 -37.52 66.51
C ALA A 986 -38.11 -36.17 66.73
N ASN A 987 -37.48 -35.98 67.90
CA ASN A 987 -36.75 -34.75 68.22
C ASN A 987 -35.57 -34.51 67.24
N GLY A 988 -35.35 -33.26 66.83
CA GLY A 988 -34.38 -32.81 65.79
C GLY A 988 -32.89 -32.97 66.10
N GLY A 989 -32.51 -34.00 66.86
CA GLY A 989 -31.11 -34.36 67.15
C GLY A 989 -30.84 -35.87 67.10
N ALA A 990 -31.77 -36.69 66.61
CA ALA A 990 -31.56 -38.12 66.48
C ALA A 990 -30.56 -38.42 65.34
N LYS A 991 -29.30 -38.67 65.71
CA LYS A 991 -28.28 -39.10 64.75
C LYS A 991 -28.70 -40.42 64.09
N PRO A 992 -28.44 -40.62 62.79
CA PRO A 992 -28.70 -41.90 62.15
C PRO A 992 -27.87 -43.01 62.81
N ALA A 993 -28.37 -44.24 62.79
CA ALA A 993 -27.63 -45.38 63.35
C ALA A 993 -26.41 -45.72 62.45
N PRO A 994 -25.21 -45.91 63.01
CA PRO A 994 -24.03 -46.33 62.25
C PRO A 994 -24.23 -47.68 61.55
N VAL A 995 -23.65 -47.82 60.36
CA VAL A 995 -23.64 -49.04 59.54
C VAL A 995 -22.54 -49.97 60.03
N SER A 996 -22.82 -51.28 60.14
CA SER A 996 -21.77 -52.27 60.45
C SER A 996 -20.76 -52.41 59.31
N TRP A 997 -19.53 -52.81 59.61
CA TRP A 997 -18.49 -53.02 58.60
C TRP A 997 -18.91 -53.98 57.47
N ASP A 998 -19.54 -55.11 57.79
CA ASP A 998 -20.00 -56.07 56.78
C ASP A 998 -21.00 -55.44 55.80
N ARG A 999 -21.94 -54.64 56.32
CA ARG A 999 -22.90 -53.93 55.48
C ARG A 999 -22.23 -52.83 54.68
N PHE A 1000 -21.29 -52.08 55.26
CA PHE A 1000 -20.50 -51.07 54.55
C PHE A 1000 -19.75 -51.70 53.36
N ARG A 1001 -19.04 -52.82 53.58
CA ARG A 1001 -18.35 -53.57 52.52
C ARG A 1001 -19.31 -54.00 51.41
N ASP A 1002 -20.44 -54.60 51.76
CA ASP A 1002 -21.35 -55.19 50.77
C ASP A 1002 -22.17 -54.16 49.98
N THR A 1003 -22.34 -52.96 50.52
CA THR A 1003 -23.22 -51.93 49.91
C THR A 1003 -22.48 -50.74 49.31
N LEU A 1004 -21.26 -50.44 49.77
CA LEU A 1004 -20.53 -49.21 49.41
C LEU A 1004 -19.13 -49.45 48.85
N LEU A 1005 -18.62 -50.69 48.85
CA LEU A 1005 -17.33 -51.04 48.25
C LEU A 1005 -17.48 -52.02 47.08
N PRO A 1006 -16.51 -52.07 46.14
CA PRO A 1006 -16.49 -53.08 45.10
C PRO A 1006 -16.46 -54.52 45.67
N PRO A 1007 -16.85 -55.53 44.85
CA PRO A 1007 -16.64 -56.94 45.18
C PRO A 1007 -15.21 -57.22 45.64
N ARG A 1008 -15.02 -58.20 46.54
CA ARG A 1008 -13.73 -58.45 47.20
C ARG A 1008 -12.56 -58.69 46.22
N ASP A 1009 -12.83 -59.34 45.10
CA ASP A 1009 -11.89 -59.63 44.02
C ASP A 1009 -11.54 -58.40 43.15
N ARG A 1010 -12.21 -57.26 43.37
CA ARG A 1010 -12.04 -55.99 42.66
C ARG A 1010 -11.63 -54.83 43.57
N ILE A 1011 -11.39 -55.08 44.87
CA ILE A 1011 -10.91 -54.05 45.80
C ILE A 1011 -9.50 -53.58 45.42
N LEU A 1012 -8.65 -54.53 45.03
CA LEU A 1012 -7.30 -54.25 44.56
C LEU A 1012 -7.28 -54.36 43.03
N ASP A 1013 -6.69 -53.36 42.41
CA ASP A 1013 -6.43 -53.32 40.99
C ASP A 1013 -4.91 -53.34 40.74
N LEU A 1014 -4.50 -54.08 39.71
CA LEU A 1014 -3.12 -54.22 39.30
C LEU A 1014 -3.05 -53.94 37.81
N SER A 1015 -2.33 -52.88 37.44
CA SER A 1015 -2.16 -52.48 36.04
C SER A 1015 -0.68 -52.33 35.69
N VAL A 1016 -0.38 -52.54 34.42
CA VAL A 1016 0.97 -52.35 33.88
C VAL A 1016 0.93 -51.28 32.81
N ARG A 1017 1.85 -50.33 32.91
CA ARG A 1017 2.08 -49.28 31.93
C ARG A 1017 3.50 -49.43 31.39
N ALA A 1018 3.61 -49.53 30.07
CA ALA A 1018 4.87 -49.56 29.34
C ALA A 1018 4.64 -48.99 27.93
N GLU A 1019 5.68 -48.46 27.28
CA GLU A 1019 5.58 -47.93 25.90
C GLU A 1019 5.20 -49.03 24.90
N THR A 1020 5.64 -50.26 25.16
CA THR A 1020 5.19 -51.45 24.43
C THR A 1020 4.57 -52.43 25.40
N HIS A 1021 3.31 -52.76 25.14
CA HIS A 1021 2.54 -53.76 25.88
C HIS A 1021 1.90 -54.70 24.85
N ARG A 1022 2.11 -56.00 25.02
CA ARG A 1022 1.50 -57.03 24.19
C ARG A 1022 0.93 -58.12 25.07
N THR A 1023 -0.36 -58.36 24.93
CA THR A 1023 -1.04 -59.53 25.49
C THR A 1023 -1.14 -60.62 24.43
N ALA A 1024 -0.85 -61.86 24.81
CA ALA A 1024 -1.10 -62.99 23.92
C ALA A 1024 -2.62 -63.15 23.67
N PRO A 1025 -3.05 -63.54 22.45
CA PRO A 1025 -4.46 -63.86 22.21
C PRO A 1025 -4.91 -65.02 23.11
N GLY A 1026 -5.92 -64.79 23.96
CA GLY A 1026 -6.42 -65.81 24.90
C GLY A 1026 -5.64 -65.92 26.21
N ALA A 1027 -4.78 -64.95 26.53
CA ALA A 1027 -4.12 -64.83 27.83
C ALA A 1027 -5.13 -64.86 28.99
N ALA A 1028 -4.72 -65.44 30.12
CA ALA A 1028 -5.54 -65.43 31.32
C ALA A 1028 -5.74 -63.98 31.82
N PRO A 1029 -6.88 -63.64 32.47
CA PRO A 1029 -7.12 -62.28 32.97
C PRO A 1029 -6.03 -61.74 33.91
N GLU A 1030 -5.31 -62.63 34.60
CA GLU A 1030 -4.22 -62.31 35.52
C GLU A 1030 -2.86 -62.11 34.81
N GLU A 1031 -2.77 -62.42 33.52
CA GLU A 1031 -1.56 -62.26 32.72
C GLU A 1031 -1.48 -60.84 32.15
N LEU A 1032 -0.64 -60.00 32.78
CA LEU A 1032 -0.48 -58.59 32.41
C LEU A 1032 0.33 -58.37 31.12
N GLY A 1033 0.67 -59.43 30.40
CA GLY A 1033 1.36 -59.39 29.10
C GLY A 1033 2.87 -59.22 29.16
N ILE A 1034 3.47 -59.11 27.97
CA ILE A 1034 4.90 -58.86 27.77
C ILE A 1034 5.11 -57.36 27.58
N VAL A 1035 6.05 -56.80 28.33
CA VAL A 1035 6.33 -55.36 28.39
C VAL A 1035 7.81 -55.08 28.28
N ASP A 1036 8.14 -53.92 27.73
CA ASP A 1036 9.51 -53.42 27.73
C ASP A 1036 9.98 -53.14 29.17
N PRO A 1037 11.04 -53.83 29.66
CA PRO A 1037 11.54 -53.63 31.01
C PRO A 1037 12.06 -52.20 31.27
N ALA A 1038 12.43 -51.45 30.23
CA ALA A 1038 12.96 -50.09 30.39
C ALA A 1038 11.90 -49.04 30.74
N THR A 1039 10.66 -49.27 30.31
CA THR A 1039 9.52 -48.37 30.54
C THR A 1039 8.47 -48.98 31.47
N LEU A 1040 8.78 -50.12 32.06
CA LEU A 1040 7.90 -50.85 32.98
C LEU A 1040 7.56 -50.02 34.22
N VAL A 1041 6.27 -49.73 34.36
CA VAL A 1041 5.65 -49.25 35.59
C VAL A 1041 4.51 -50.19 35.94
N VAL A 1042 4.59 -50.82 37.10
CA VAL A 1042 3.49 -51.62 37.64
C VAL A 1042 2.76 -50.78 38.69
N SER A 1043 1.46 -50.58 38.55
CA SER A 1043 0.66 -49.81 39.50
C SER A 1043 -0.28 -50.72 40.25
N THR A 1044 -0.23 -50.63 41.58
CA THR A 1044 -1.18 -51.25 42.49
C THR A 1044 -2.11 -50.17 43.01
N ASN A 1045 -3.42 -50.38 42.97
CA ASN A 1045 -4.43 -49.44 43.47
C ASN A 1045 -5.44 -50.18 44.35
N SER A 1046 -6.07 -49.46 45.28
CA SER A 1046 -7.06 -50.00 46.23
C SER A 1046 -8.25 -49.07 46.34
N ALA A 1047 -9.46 -49.63 46.33
CA ALA A 1047 -10.69 -48.90 46.63
C ALA A 1047 -10.77 -48.43 48.10
N ILE A 1048 -9.95 -49.02 48.98
CA ILE A 1048 -9.83 -48.66 50.39
C ILE A 1048 -8.49 -47.94 50.60
N PRO A 1049 -8.47 -46.74 51.22
CA PRO A 1049 -7.22 -46.06 51.54
C PRO A 1049 -6.34 -46.89 52.49
N ALA A 1050 -5.02 -46.72 52.40
CA ALA A 1050 -4.05 -47.41 53.21
C ALA A 1050 -3.69 -46.58 54.45
N SER A 1051 -3.85 -47.16 55.64
CA SER A 1051 -3.36 -46.58 56.89
C SER A 1051 -1.85 -46.81 57.08
N GLY A 1052 -1.29 -47.71 56.27
CA GLY A 1052 0.13 -48.02 56.17
C GLY A 1052 0.37 -49.01 55.03
N ALA A 1053 1.62 -49.19 54.64
CA ALA A 1053 1.96 -50.14 53.59
C ALA A 1053 3.30 -50.82 53.84
N VAL A 1054 3.40 -52.06 53.37
CA VAL A 1054 4.58 -52.92 53.55
C VAL A 1054 4.90 -53.67 52.26
N ARG A 1055 6.18 -53.90 52.03
CA ARG A 1055 6.68 -54.83 51.01
C ARG A 1055 7.28 -56.08 51.65
N GLY A 1056 7.15 -57.21 50.98
CA GLY A 1056 7.68 -58.50 51.40
C GLY A 1056 6.64 -59.42 52.06
N THR A 1057 7.06 -60.65 52.35
CA THR A 1057 6.22 -61.67 52.99
C THR A 1057 5.95 -61.33 54.46
N PRO A 1058 4.89 -61.89 55.09
CA PRO A 1058 4.57 -61.63 56.51
C PRO A 1058 5.71 -61.92 57.50
N GLU A 1059 6.68 -62.75 57.11
CA GLU A 1059 7.86 -63.10 57.92
C GLU A 1059 8.99 -62.07 57.83
N ARG A 1060 8.97 -61.19 56.81
CA ARG A 1060 10.01 -60.17 56.55
C ARG A 1060 9.43 -58.94 55.86
N GLU A 1061 8.62 -58.18 56.59
CA GLU A 1061 8.01 -56.94 56.10
C GLU A 1061 8.94 -55.73 56.23
N VAL A 1062 8.95 -54.89 55.20
CA VAL A 1062 9.60 -53.58 55.22
C VAL A 1062 8.55 -52.51 54.93
N ALA A 1063 8.44 -51.50 55.79
CA ALA A 1063 7.52 -50.39 55.58
C ALA A 1063 7.83 -49.63 54.28
N LEU A 1064 6.79 -49.27 53.53
CA LEU A 1064 6.90 -48.45 52.32
C LEU A 1064 6.73 -46.96 52.64
N PRO A 1065 7.37 -46.06 51.87
CA PRO A 1065 7.24 -44.62 52.08
C PRO A 1065 5.85 -44.13 51.66
N THR A 1066 5.23 -43.28 52.48
CA THR A 1066 3.94 -42.65 52.15
C THR A 1066 4.08 -41.39 51.30
N GLY A 1067 5.31 -40.89 51.09
CA GLY A 1067 5.58 -39.73 50.23
C GLY A 1067 4.86 -38.44 50.69
N GLY A 1068 4.54 -38.32 51.97
CA GLY A 1068 3.74 -37.22 52.51
C GLY A 1068 2.22 -37.40 52.36
N GLY A 1069 1.75 -38.49 51.74
CA GLY A 1069 0.34 -38.82 51.64
C GLY A 1069 -0.32 -39.09 53.00
N ARG A 1070 -1.60 -38.76 53.09
CA ARG A 1070 -2.46 -38.95 54.27
C ARG A 1070 -2.78 -40.43 54.46
N THR A 1071 -2.45 -40.95 55.64
CA THR A 1071 -2.79 -42.32 56.07
C THR A 1071 -3.83 -42.36 57.19
N ALA A 1072 -4.16 -41.21 57.78
CA ALA A 1072 -5.24 -41.07 58.74
C ALA A 1072 -6.55 -40.75 58.02
N PHE A 1073 -7.47 -41.72 57.99
CA PHE A 1073 -8.81 -41.58 57.43
C PHE A 1073 -9.83 -42.31 58.31
N GLY A 1074 -11.10 -41.98 58.12
CA GLY A 1074 -12.23 -42.55 58.87
C GLY A 1074 -13.15 -43.36 57.98
N ILE A 1075 -14.25 -43.87 58.54
CA ILE A 1075 -15.37 -44.43 57.78
C ILE A 1075 -16.63 -43.75 58.28
N GLY A 1076 -17.09 -42.73 57.55
CA GLY A 1076 -18.25 -41.91 57.92
C GLY A 1076 -19.49 -42.74 58.23
N PRO A 1077 -19.91 -43.64 57.33
CA PRO A 1077 -21.11 -44.47 57.54
C PRO A 1077 -21.04 -45.39 58.76
N ALA A 1078 -19.84 -45.78 59.19
CA ALA A 1078 -19.60 -46.63 60.35
C ALA A 1078 -19.28 -45.84 61.64
N ASP A 1079 -19.37 -44.50 61.58
CA ASP A 1079 -19.02 -43.57 62.66
C ASP A 1079 -17.59 -43.78 63.21
N LEU A 1080 -16.66 -44.09 62.30
CA LEU A 1080 -15.24 -44.26 62.64
C LEU A 1080 -14.48 -42.98 62.31
N ALA A 1081 -13.96 -42.30 63.34
CA ALA A 1081 -13.18 -41.08 63.18
C ALA A 1081 -11.86 -41.30 62.42
N PRO A 1082 -11.26 -40.26 61.81
CA PRO A 1082 -9.95 -40.37 61.19
C PRO A 1082 -8.89 -40.92 62.15
N GLY A 1083 -8.19 -41.98 61.72
CA GLY A 1083 -7.17 -42.67 62.51
C GLY A 1083 -7.69 -43.84 63.36
N ALA A 1084 -9.00 -44.09 63.40
CA ALA A 1084 -9.59 -45.27 64.04
C ALA A 1084 -9.60 -46.52 63.14
N VAL A 1085 -9.14 -46.41 61.89
CA VAL A 1085 -9.19 -47.46 60.86
C VAL A 1085 -7.79 -47.98 60.59
N THR A 1086 -7.64 -49.31 60.48
CA THR A 1086 -6.40 -49.96 60.06
C THR A 1086 -6.62 -50.72 58.74
N ALA A 1087 -5.89 -50.33 57.69
CA ALA A 1087 -5.89 -50.97 56.39
C ALA A 1087 -4.45 -50.98 55.85
N VAL A 1088 -3.79 -52.15 55.85
CA VAL A 1088 -2.38 -52.27 55.45
C VAL A 1088 -2.29 -52.74 54.00
N HIS A 1089 -1.71 -51.92 53.12
CA HIS A 1089 -1.45 -52.29 51.73
C HIS A 1089 -0.16 -53.12 51.64
N ARG A 1090 -0.26 -54.39 51.22
CA ARG A 1090 0.87 -55.33 51.19
C ARG A 1090 1.24 -55.69 49.75
N ILE A 1091 2.51 -55.50 49.40
CA ILE A 1091 3.04 -55.80 48.07
C ILE A 1091 4.11 -56.88 48.16
N VAL A 1092 3.96 -57.94 47.36
CA VAL A 1092 4.93 -59.04 47.25
C VAL A 1092 5.30 -59.18 45.78
N VAL A 1093 6.59 -59.18 45.48
CA VAL A 1093 7.09 -59.28 44.10
C VAL A 1093 8.08 -60.43 44.04
N THR A 1094 7.72 -61.48 43.29
CA THR A 1094 8.55 -62.67 43.14
C THR A 1094 8.99 -62.89 41.70
N HIS A 1095 10.24 -63.28 41.51
CA HIS A 1095 10.75 -63.80 40.23
C HIS A 1095 11.14 -65.26 40.41
N GLU A 1096 10.51 -66.16 39.65
CA GLU A 1096 10.70 -67.63 39.78
C GLU A 1096 10.54 -68.13 41.23
N GLY A 1097 9.57 -67.57 41.96
CA GLY A 1097 9.29 -67.91 43.35
C GLY A 1097 10.24 -67.28 44.39
N MET A 1098 11.25 -66.51 43.97
CA MET A 1098 12.16 -65.81 44.86
C MET A 1098 11.73 -64.35 45.07
N PRO A 1099 11.71 -63.81 46.31
CA PRO A 1099 11.42 -62.40 46.57
C PRO A 1099 12.43 -61.47 45.88
N VAL A 1100 11.95 -60.48 45.13
CA VAL A 1100 12.75 -59.51 44.36
C VAL A 1100 12.29 -58.06 44.54
N GLU A 1101 11.55 -57.77 45.62
CA GLU A 1101 11.02 -56.43 45.91
C GLU A 1101 12.14 -55.39 46.04
N ASP A 1102 13.36 -55.78 46.45
CA ASP A 1102 14.53 -54.90 46.50
C ASP A 1102 15.02 -54.40 45.13
N ARG A 1103 14.55 -55.02 44.04
CA ARG A 1103 14.81 -54.58 42.67
C ARG A 1103 13.83 -53.53 42.17
N PHE A 1104 12.91 -53.06 43.01
CA PHE A 1104 11.94 -52.03 42.63
C PHE A 1104 12.01 -50.81 43.55
N ASP A 1105 11.86 -49.64 42.94
CA ASP A 1105 11.45 -48.40 43.59
C ASP A 1105 9.93 -48.41 43.78
N PHE A 1106 9.47 -47.97 44.94
CA PHE A 1106 8.05 -47.88 45.29
C PHE A 1106 7.69 -46.43 45.53
N THR A 1107 6.81 -45.90 44.70
CA THR A 1107 6.28 -44.54 44.81
C THR A 1107 4.80 -44.63 45.19
N PRO A 1108 4.34 -43.99 46.27
CA PRO A 1108 2.93 -44.06 46.67
C PRO A 1108 2.03 -43.38 45.64
N VAL A 1109 0.90 -44.01 45.32
CA VAL A 1109 -0.21 -43.42 44.58
C VAL A 1109 -1.12 -42.73 45.57
N ARG A 1110 -1.42 -41.45 45.31
CA ARG A 1110 -2.25 -40.58 46.15
C ARG A 1110 -3.49 -40.16 45.38
N GLN A 1111 -4.65 -40.27 45.99
CA GLN A 1111 -5.94 -39.93 45.37
C GLN A 1111 -6.86 -39.21 46.36
N GLY A 1112 -7.72 -38.34 45.83
CA GLY A 1112 -8.86 -37.83 46.56
C GLY A 1112 -9.99 -38.86 46.55
N LEU A 1113 -10.58 -39.15 47.71
CA LEU A 1113 -11.73 -40.05 47.80
C LEU A 1113 -12.93 -39.35 48.48
N PRO A 1114 -14.18 -39.74 48.21
CA PRO A 1114 -15.36 -39.04 48.73
C PRO A 1114 -15.32 -38.83 50.25
N PHE A 1115 -15.48 -37.57 50.68
CA PHE A 1115 -15.45 -37.24 52.10
C PHE A 1115 -16.58 -37.93 52.88
N ALA A 1116 -17.75 -38.12 52.27
CA ALA A 1116 -18.87 -38.83 52.90
C ALA A 1116 -18.52 -40.28 53.28
N LEU A 1117 -17.58 -40.92 52.58
CA LEU A 1117 -17.11 -42.27 52.89
C LEU A 1117 -15.92 -42.24 53.86
N TRP A 1118 -14.90 -41.43 53.58
CA TRP A 1118 -13.59 -41.52 54.25
C TRP A 1118 -13.30 -40.39 55.25
N GLY A 1119 -14.23 -39.44 55.40
CA GLY A 1119 -14.17 -38.27 56.29
C GLY A 1119 -14.28 -38.57 57.79
N GLY A 1120 -14.89 -39.71 58.13
CA GLY A 1120 -15.16 -40.10 59.51
C GLY A 1120 -16.25 -39.28 60.19
N ARG A 1121 -17.19 -38.72 59.42
CA ARG A 1121 -18.39 -38.04 59.91
C ARG A 1121 -19.65 -38.81 59.51
N LEU A 1122 -20.49 -39.11 60.50
CA LEU A 1122 -21.73 -39.87 60.31
C LEU A 1122 -22.85 -39.08 59.64
N THR A 1123 -22.96 -37.78 59.93
CA THR A 1123 -23.95 -36.87 59.33
C THR A 1123 -23.21 -35.80 58.54
N PRO A 1124 -23.14 -35.89 57.21
CA PRO A 1124 -22.54 -34.88 56.34
C PRO A 1124 -23.18 -33.51 56.52
N GLN A 1125 -22.38 -32.46 56.45
CA GLN A 1125 -22.82 -31.07 56.42
C GLN A 1125 -22.65 -30.49 55.02
N VAL A 1126 -23.47 -29.50 54.67
CA VAL A 1126 -23.42 -28.79 53.38
C VAL A 1126 -22.06 -28.11 53.15
N THR A 1127 -21.34 -27.80 54.22
CA THR A 1127 -20.00 -27.19 54.20
C THR A 1127 -18.86 -28.20 54.22
N ASP A 1128 -19.13 -29.50 54.22
CA ASP A 1128 -18.07 -30.52 54.15
C ASP A 1128 -17.38 -30.51 52.78
N PRO A 1129 -16.06 -30.74 52.72
CA PRO A 1129 -15.34 -30.78 51.46
C PRO A 1129 -15.81 -31.97 50.60
N ALA A 1130 -15.68 -31.84 49.27
CA ALA A 1130 -16.06 -32.91 48.35
C ALA A 1130 -15.24 -34.19 48.58
N LEU A 1131 -13.93 -34.02 48.71
CA LEU A 1131 -12.97 -35.11 48.80
C LEU A 1131 -12.16 -35.04 50.10
N MET A 1132 -11.73 -36.21 50.56
CA MET A 1132 -10.59 -36.39 51.44
C MET A 1132 -9.33 -36.50 50.57
N GLU A 1133 -8.53 -35.44 50.53
CA GLU A 1133 -7.38 -35.31 49.65
C GLU A 1133 -6.14 -36.07 50.14
N ASP A 1134 -5.23 -36.35 49.20
CA ASP A 1134 -3.91 -36.94 49.41
C ASP A 1134 -3.90 -38.32 50.09
N LEU A 1135 -4.99 -39.09 50.01
CA LEU A 1135 -5.04 -40.43 50.61
C LEU A 1135 -4.13 -41.40 49.85
N VAL A 1136 -3.32 -42.18 50.57
CA VAL A 1136 -2.51 -43.25 49.97
C VAL A 1136 -3.44 -44.39 49.57
N THR A 1137 -3.61 -44.63 48.28
CA THR A 1137 -4.49 -45.70 47.76
C THR A 1137 -3.72 -46.83 47.08
N GLY A 1138 -2.42 -46.68 46.85
CA GLY A 1138 -1.65 -47.63 46.08
C GLY A 1138 -0.17 -47.30 45.96
N TYR A 1139 0.54 -48.01 45.08
CA TYR A 1139 1.96 -47.80 44.78
C TYR A 1139 2.28 -48.08 43.31
N GLU A 1140 3.09 -47.20 42.70
CA GLU A 1140 3.83 -47.46 41.47
C GLU A 1140 5.16 -48.15 41.79
N LEU A 1141 5.46 -49.22 41.05
CA LEU A 1141 6.69 -49.99 41.13
C LEU A 1141 7.51 -49.77 39.86
N ARG A 1142 8.78 -49.36 40.02
CA ARG A 1142 9.73 -49.13 38.92
C ARG A 1142 11.02 -49.95 39.12
N PRO A 1143 11.54 -50.67 38.11
CA PRO A 1143 12.77 -51.45 38.26
C PRO A 1143 14.02 -50.61 38.61
N ARG A 1144 14.95 -51.18 39.41
CA ARG A 1144 16.26 -50.63 39.80
C ARG A 1144 17.44 -51.38 39.15
N PRO A 1145 18.51 -50.68 38.70
CA PRO A 1145 18.55 -49.23 38.48
C PRO A 1145 17.53 -48.87 37.39
N PRO A 1146 17.03 -47.61 37.32
CA PRO A 1146 16.23 -47.19 36.18
C PRO A 1146 17.05 -47.51 34.93
N ALA A 1147 16.56 -48.44 34.11
CA ALA A 1147 17.23 -48.79 32.86
C ALA A 1147 17.42 -47.47 32.08
N PRO A 1148 18.58 -47.25 31.43
CA PRO A 1148 18.88 -45.96 30.83
C PRO A 1148 17.70 -45.52 29.95
N ALA A 1149 17.12 -44.38 30.30
CA ALA A 1149 16.07 -43.78 29.51
C ALA A 1149 16.63 -43.56 28.10
N ARG A 1150 15.89 -44.08 27.11
CA ARG A 1150 16.11 -43.98 25.66
C ARG A 1150 17.10 -44.98 25.06
N ALA A 1151 16.66 -45.60 23.96
CA ALA A 1151 17.54 -45.75 22.81
C ALA A 1151 18.14 -44.37 22.48
N VAL A 1152 19.46 -44.24 22.48
CA VAL A 1152 20.13 -42.97 22.16
C VAL A 1152 19.80 -42.63 20.72
N TRP A 1153 18.96 -41.62 20.53
CA TRP A 1153 18.77 -41.01 19.22
C TRP A 1153 20.00 -40.13 18.97
N VAL A 1154 20.81 -40.50 17.99
CA VAL A 1154 21.89 -39.66 17.50
C VAL A 1154 21.25 -38.62 16.60
N ASP A 1155 21.41 -37.35 16.97
CA ASP A 1155 20.98 -36.22 16.13
C ASP A 1155 21.59 -36.38 14.72
N ARG A 1156 20.82 -36.13 13.65
CA ARG A 1156 21.36 -36.32 12.28
C ARG A 1156 22.60 -35.46 12.07
N SER A 1157 22.64 -34.30 12.71
CA SER A 1157 23.79 -33.39 12.75
C SER A 1157 25.04 -34.05 13.37
N ALA A 1158 24.89 -34.86 14.41
CA ALA A 1158 25.99 -35.62 15.03
C ALA A 1158 26.48 -36.80 14.15
N LEU A 1159 25.75 -37.16 13.09
CA LEU A 1159 26.17 -38.09 12.03
C LEU A 1159 26.68 -37.38 10.77
N GLN A 1160 26.64 -36.05 10.72
CA GLN A 1160 27.21 -35.26 9.64
C GLN A 1160 28.61 -34.79 10.06
N ALA A 1161 29.64 -35.28 9.39
CA ALA A 1161 30.97 -34.72 9.53
C ALA A 1161 31.04 -33.37 8.80
N ASP A 1162 31.46 -32.31 9.49
CA ASP A 1162 31.64 -30.95 8.92
C ASP A 1162 32.71 -30.90 7.83
N THR A 1163 33.55 -31.94 7.74
CA THR A 1163 34.58 -32.07 6.70
C THR A 1163 34.30 -33.33 5.88
N PRO A 1164 34.08 -33.23 4.55
CA PRO A 1164 33.95 -34.40 3.69
C PRO A 1164 35.26 -35.20 3.74
N LEU A 1165 35.22 -36.42 4.27
CA LEU A 1165 36.38 -37.31 4.36
C LEU A 1165 36.82 -37.88 2.99
N TYR A 1166 36.08 -37.61 1.92
CA TYR A 1166 36.41 -38.01 0.55
C TYR A 1166 35.66 -37.15 -0.49
N THR A 1167 36.40 -36.55 -1.41
CA THR A 1167 35.86 -35.99 -2.65
C THR A 1167 35.80 -37.07 -3.72
N ARG A 1168 34.61 -37.67 -3.85
CA ARG A 1168 34.10 -38.35 -5.05
C ARG A 1168 34.85 -39.62 -5.51
N GLU A 1169 34.31 -40.77 -5.11
CA GLU A 1169 33.85 -41.75 -6.09
C GLU A 1169 32.39 -42.05 -5.78
N VAL A 1170 31.52 -41.94 -6.78
CA VAL A 1170 30.14 -42.41 -6.68
C VAL A 1170 30.22 -43.91 -6.41
N LEU A 1171 29.80 -44.34 -5.22
CA LEU A 1171 29.44 -45.74 -4.99
C LEU A 1171 28.26 -46.04 -5.91
N THR A 1172 28.58 -46.41 -7.14
CA THR A 1172 27.61 -46.83 -8.13
C THR A 1172 27.29 -48.27 -7.78
N LEU A 1173 26.31 -48.45 -6.89
CA LEU A 1173 25.73 -49.76 -6.68
C LEU A 1173 25.10 -50.18 -7.99
N ALA A 1174 25.77 -51.07 -8.73
CA ALA A 1174 25.17 -51.70 -9.89
C ALA A 1174 23.88 -52.36 -9.41
N PRO A 1175 22.69 -51.97 -9.92
CA PRO A 1175 21.47 -52.61 -9.52
C PRO A 1175 21.62 -54.11 -9.84
N PRO A 1176 21.28 -55.03 -8.91
CA PRO A 1176 21.31 -56.44 -9.23
C PRO A 1176 20.44 -56.71 -10.46
N PRO A 1177 20.76 -57.73 -11.27
CA PRO A 1177 20.02 -58.03 -12.49
C PRO A 1177 18.52 -58.11 -12.17
N ARG A 1178 17.72 -57.29 -12.85
CA ARG A 1178 16.26 -57.27 -12.67
C ARG A 1178 15.73 -58.66 -12.95
N ARG A 1179 15.36 -59.40 -11.90
CA ARG A 1179 14.59 -60.64 -12.07
C ARG A 1179 13.17 -60.23 -12.47
N PRO A 1180 12.63 -60.71 -13.61
CA PRO A 1180 11.24 -60.44 -13.96
C PRO A 1180 10.36 -61.14 -12.92
N VAL A 1181 9.70 -60.34 -12.08
CA VAL A 1181 8.68 -60.85 -11.15
C VAL A 1181 7.33 -60.72 -11.86
N VAL A 1182 6.80 -61.85 -12.32
CA VAL A 1182 5.39 -62.06 -12.70
C VAL A 1182 4.52 -61.81 -11.46
N PRO A 1183 3.26 -61.33 -11.58
CA PRO A 1183 2.53 -60.76 -10.44
C PRO A 1183 2.00 -61.85 -9.50
N ASP A 1184 2.83 -62.27 -8.55
CA ASP A 1184 2.38 -63.10 -7.44
C ASP A 1184 2.11 -62.24 -6.20
N GLY A 1185 1.00 -62.54 -5.51
CA GLY A 1185 0.47 -61.78 -4.38
C GLY A 1185 1.43 -61.64 -3.18
N PRO A 1186 0.99 -60.94 -2.11
CA PRO A 1186 1.83 -60.58 -0.96
C PRO A 1186 2.62 -61.75 -0.33
N ALA A 1187 2.03 -62.96 -0.31
CA ALA A 1187 2.66 -64.16 0.26
C ALA A 1187 3.85 -64.69 -0.55
N ALA A 1188 3.80 -64.63 -1.88
CA ALA A 1188 4.90 -65.07 -2.75
C ALA A 1188 6.07 -64.08 -2.73
N ARG A 1189 5.76 -62.78 -2.63
CA ARG A 1189 6.75 -61.71 -2.39
C ARG A 1189 7.47 -61.89 -1.06
N ALA A 1190 6.72 -62.12 0.02
CA ALA A 1190 7.30 -62.40 1.34
C ALA A 1190 8.21 -63.65 1.33
N THR A 1191 7.80 -64.69 0.60
CA THR A 1191 8.61 -65.91 0.44
C THR A 1191 9.89 -65.65 -0.35
N THR A 1192 9.82 -64.87 -1.43
CA THR A 1192 11.00 -64.52 -2.26
C THR A 1192 12.01 -63.67 -1.48
N ILE A 1193 11.53 -62.69 -0.71
CA ILE A 1193 12.36 -61.88 0.18
C ILE A 1193 13.03 -62.75 1.25
N ARG A 1194 12.27 -63.68 1.87
CA ARG A 1194 12.79 -64.63 2.85
C ARG A 1194 13.92 -65.49 2.27
N THR A 1195 13.70 -66.06 1.08
CA THR A 1195 14.69 -66.92 0.42
C THR A 1195 15.93 -66.15 -0.02
N ALA A 1196 15.78 -64.90 -0.47
CA ALA A 1196 16.91 -64.05 -0.87
C ALA A 1196 17.73 -63.55 0.33
N MET A 1197 17.09 -63.25 1.46
CA MET A 1197 17.79 -62.84 2.69
C MET A 1197 18.55 -63.99 3.34
N ALA A 1198 18.01 -65.20 3.26
CA ALA A 1198 18.65 -66.43 3.75
C ALA A 1198 19.69 -67.01 2.76
N ASP A 1199 19.88 -66.38 1.60
CA ASP A 1199 20.89 -66.81 0.63
C ASP A 1199 22.30 -66.73 1.26
N PRO A 1200 23.08 -67.83 1.24
CA PRO A 1200 24.39 -67.86 1.88
C PRO A 1200 25.37 -66.80 1.36
N GLY A 1201 25.26 -66.42 0.08
CA GLY A 1201 26.08 -65.37 -0.52
C GLY A 1201 25.69 -63.98 -0.02
N VAL A 1202 24.39 -63.74 0.18
CA VAL A 1202 23.87 -62.50 0.78
C VAL A 1202 24.23 -62.41 2.26
N ALA A 1203 24.16 -63.52 3.00
CA ALA A 1203 24.59 -63.59 4.40
C ALA A 1203 26.11 -63.33 4.52
N ALA A 1204 26.93 -63.96 3.68
CA ALA A 1204 28.38 -63.76 3.67
C ALA A 1204 28.78 -62.32 3.30
N ALA A 1205 28.13 -61.72 2.29
CA ALA A 1205 28.35 -60.33 1.92
C ALA A 1205 27.99 -59.37 3.06
N ARG A 1206 26.89 -59.64 3.78
CA ARG A 1206 26.47 -58.85 4.95
C ARG A 1206 27.47 -58.96 6.09
N SER A 1207 27.94 -60.16 6.39
CA SER A 1207 29.00 -60.38 7.40
C SER A 1207 30.30 -59.67 7.01
N ALA A 1208 30.67 -59.69 5.73
CA ALA A 1208 31.87 -59.01 5.23
C ALA A 1208 31.77 -57.48 5.34
N VAL A 1209 30.61 -56.90 5.02
CA VAL A 1209 30.35 -55.46 5.19
C VAL A 1209 30.34 -55.07 6.67
N ALA A 1210 29.70 -55.87 7.53
CA ALA A 1210 29.69 -55.63 8.97
C ALA A 1210 31.11 -55.70 9.57
N ALA A 1211 31.92 -56.67 9.16
CA ALA A 1211 33.31 -56.79 9.59
C ALA A 1211 34.19 -55.63 9.08
N ALA A 1212 33.94 -55.11 7.88
CA ALA A 1212 34.67 -53.98 7.33
C ALA A 1212 34.32 -52.65 8.01
N LEU A 1213 33.06 -52.46 8.39
CA LEU A 1213 32.58 -51.21 9.02
C LEU A 1213 32.78 -51.19 10.54
N LEU A 1214 32.76 -52.36 11.19
CA LEU A 1214 32.84 -52.50 12.65
C LEU A 1214 33.95 -53.50 13.04
N PRO A 1215 35.22 -53.19 12.75
CA PRO A 1215 36.33 -54.16 12.86
C PRO A 1215 36.62 -54.64 14.29
N SER A 1216 36.09 -53.94 15.30
CA SER A 1216 36.28 -54.27 16.72
C SER A 1216 35.05 -54.95 17.35
N ALA A 1217 33.95 -55.12 16.62
CA ALA A 1217 32.71 -55.70 17.12
C ALA A 1217 32.53 -57.14 16.65
N VAL A 1218 32.28 -58.07 17.57
CA VAL A 1218 31.84 -59.43 17.24
C VAL A 1218 30.33 -59.38 17.02
N VAL A 1219 29.92 -59.24 15.76
CA VAL A 1219 28.50 -59.26 15.37
C VAL A 1219 28.17 -60.66 14.91
N ASP A 1220 27.25 -61.35 15.60
CA ASP A 1220 26.70 -62.63 15.17
C ASP A 1220 25.45 -62.39 14.30
N PRO A 1221 25.52 -62.61 12.98
CA PRO A 1221 24.39 -62.41 12.09
C PRO A 1221 23.45 -63.62 12.04
N ALA A 1222 23.71 -64.70 12.78
CA ALA A 1222 22.92 -65.93 12.74
C ALA A 1222 21.46 -65.76 13.21
N GLY A 1223 21.12 -64.63 13.85
CA GLY A 1223 19.77 -64.27 14.29
C GLY A 1223 19.01 -63.25 13.43
N PHE A 1224 19.56 -62.81 12.30
CA PHE A 1224 18.93 -61.82 11.42
C PHE A 1224 17.86 -62.47 10.51
N ASP A 1225 16.78 -62.98 11.10
CA ASP A 1225 15.69 -63.66 10.38
C ASP A 1225 14.46 -62.76 10.14
N THR A 1226 13.45 -63.29 9.43
CA THR A 1226 12.26 -62.53 9.02
C THR A 1226 11.35 -62.08 10.16
N THR A 1227 11.54 -62.52 11.40
CA THR A 1227 10.71 -62.10 12.55
C THR A 1227 10.93 -60.63 12.91
N GLN A 1228 12.12 -60.08 12.62
CA GLN A 1228 12.45 -58.67 12.87
C GLN A 1228 11.97 -57.72 11.76
N PHE A 1229 11.63 -58.24 10.57
CA PHE A 1229 11.21 -57.44 9.40
C PHE A 1229 9.70 -57.18 9.32
N HIS A 1230 8.91 -57.74 10.24
CA HIS A 1230 7.48 -57.44 10.37
C HIS A 1230 7.19 -56.07 11.01
N ALA A 1231 8.21 -55.37 11.50
CA ALA A 1231 8.13 -53.94 11.72
C ALA A 1231 8.07 -53.25 10.36
N ILE A 1232 6.87 -52.91 9.90
CA ILE A 1232 6.73 -51.84 8.91
C ILE A 1232 7.44 -50.64 9.55
N PRO A 1233 8.51 -50.08 8.95
CA PRO A 1233 9.06 -48.85 9.45
C PRO A 1233 7.97 -47.80 9.28
N GLN A 1234 7.35 -47.39 10.39
CA GLN A 1234 6.62 -46.14 10.41
C GLN A 1234 7.66 -45.05 10.21
N VAL A 1235 7.81 -44.61 8.97
CA VAL A 1235 8.26 -43.26 8.70
C VAL A 1235 7.17 -42.39 9.31
N ALA A 1236 7.41 -41.91 10.52
CA ALA A 1236 6.75 -40.70 10.98
C ALA A 1236 7.16 -39.62 9.98
N ALA A 1237 6.33 -39.40 8.97
CA ALA A 1237 6.30 -38.13 8.30
C ALA A 1237 5.79 -37.16 9.38
N HIS A 1238 6.72 -36.43 10.00
CA HIS A 1238 6.36 -35.12 10.53
C HIS A 1238 5.87 -34.31 9.33
N VAL A 1239 4.55 -34.15 9.29
CA VAL A 1239 3.90 -33.06 8.55
C VAL A 1239 3.90 -31.86 9.47
#